data_AF-A0A4C1Y7R4-F1
#
_entry.id   AF-A0A4C1Y7R4-F1
#
_cell.length_a   1.000
_cell.length_b   1.000
_cell.length_c   1.000
_cell.angle_alpha   90.00
_cell.angle_beta   90.00
_cell.angle_gamma   90.00
#
_symmetry.space_group_name_H-M   'P 1'
#
loop_
_entity.id
_entity.type
_entity.pdbx_description
1 polymer ?
#
loop_
_entity_poly.entity_id
_entity_poly.type
_entity_poly.pdbx_seq_one_letter_code
_entity_poly.pdbx_strand_id
1 'polypeptide(L)'
;MVMNYKKSRGLNKSCKEEIKKYQCRKGVAIDKDVRLAQILLCLEVIARNDSSKLSDECNKEMIEHRNMLMDDYRLSPELMLNCANDIMKMCKSVEAGGKTIHCLMEHARPRKKKESRISAQCQNSLEILVREADPGEDWRVDPILRNACKSVVDKACQEITGGNGRVMSCLMEKLGTGPMSPECETALMQIQYFISRDFKLDPQLYKACKFDAVTKCKAKLNWAEASDYQPENDPHVLPCLYNYAYNTDLKEHLLPVCEHQVRRVMRQRAINVDLLPEIEDVCIDDLANLCFENTGKGEEILCLQNKLKELSPKCKEAVTEFTEIQSGHIELNAVITMHCQSPMEKLCSSELRNTKKEDNIMDCLISHKNDPEIKANIKCRAAIEHEQLISLKNYRFTRKFKYACKSYVMKFCPTAQTKSQVVNCLSEIVRNDTITRKKQTISKDCRQQLRSQLFHQKENINLDPELKEACKNDLATYCANIPHGEAAALECLQTSNQELSVICRKALFIVKKQEFTDNAIDYHLVTSCNNMIDLYCHNTESAKLLDCLKAHKQETDFDDNCKMVIVNRLIEQNTDYRFNNNLQSACKVDIEKFCSIIIANEPQDIELHGKVLYCLKEKFRESKLTTNCENELANILKEQALNYRLDPLLGKLCKAEIQTICSVPNDLITNSNGEVEECLKNALLKRKIVSAECAREVVQIIEETEIDIEADPLLERACALDLLKYCKDLEHGAGRSIISL
;
A
#
# COMPACT_ATOMS: atom_id res chain seq x y z
N MET A 1 29.47 2.08 54.57
CA MET A 1 30.59 1.26 54.05
C MET A 1 30.23 0.94 52.60
N VAL A 2 30.86 1.60 51.63
CA VAL A 2 30.54 1.40 50.20
C VAL A 2 31.09 0.03 49.80
N MET A 3 30.21 -0.93 49.52
CA MET A 3 30.63 -2.22 48.96
C MET A 3 30.99 -1.99 47.48
N ASN A 4 32.28 -1.93 47.19
CA ASN A 4 32.77 -1.83 45.81
C ASN A 4 32.67 -3.21 45.15
N TYR A 5 31.82 -3.35 44.13
CA TYR A 5 31.68 -4.58 43.33
C TYR A 5 33.02 -5.07 42.75
N LYS A 6 33.99 -4.16 42.58
CA LYS A 6 35.38 -4.44 42.20
C LYS A 6 36.17 -5.28 43.24
N LYS A 7 35.51 -5.86 44.25
CA LYS A 7 36.07 -6.77 45.27
C LYS A 7 35.34 -8.13 45.41
N SER A 8 34.90 -8.76 44.32
CA SER A 8 34.32 -10.12 44.35
C SER A 8 35.37 -11.20 44.70
N ARG A 9 35.22 -11.82 45.89
CA ARG A 9 36.02 -12.97 46.32
C ARG A 9 35.55 -14.30 45.71
N GLY A 10 34.24 -14.42 45.40
CA GLY A 10 33.65 -15.60 44.75
C GLY A 10 34.20 -15.80 43.35
N LEU A 11 34.21 -14.74 42.55
CA LEU A 11 34.70 -14.73 41.18
C LEU A 11 36.16 -15.18 41.06
N ASN A 12 37.05 -14.67 41.92
CA ASN A 12 38.46 -15.06 41.93
C ASN A 12 38.68 -16.53 42.33
N LYS A 13 37.72 -17.13 43.04
CA LYS A 13 37.78 -18.53 43.48
C LYS A 13 37.23 -19.45 42.38
N SER A 14 36.05 -19.13 41.86
CA SER A 14 35.31 -19.97 40.90
C SER A 14 35.87 -19.88 39.47
N CYS A 15 36.48 -18.75 39.09
CA CYS A 15 37.18 -18.58 37.79
C CYS A 15 38.69 -18.77 37.87
N LYS A 16 39.22 -19.35 38.96
CA LYS A 16 40.67 -19.37 39.24
C LYS A 16 41.48 -20.05 38.16
N GLU A 17 40.97 -21.14 37.59
CA GLU A 17 41.69 -21.94 36.60
C GLU A 17 41.66 -21.26 35.22
N GLU A 18 40.56 -20.61 34.87
CA GLU A 18 40.41 -19.80 33.64
C GLU A 18 41.29 -18.54 33.69
N ILE A 19 41.32 -17.84 34.82
CA ILE A 19 42.18 -16.66 35.03
C ILE A 19 43.65 -17.02 34.79
N LYS A 20 44.09 -18.21 35.20
CA LYS A 20 45.44 -18.71 34.94
C LYS A 20 45.61 -19.14 33.48
N LYS A 21 44.68 -19.95 32.97
CA LYS A 21 44.71 -20.54 31.62
C LYS A 21 44.81 -19.46 30.54
N TYR A 22 44.05 -18.38 30.67
CA TYR A 22 43.99 -17.30 29.69
C TYR A 22 44.81 -16.08 30.10
N GLN A 23 45.67 -16.20 31.12
CA GLN A 23 46.61 -15.15 31.56
C GLN A 23 45.95 -13.80 31.89
N CYS A 24 44.73 -13.79 32.43
CA CYS A 24 43.98 -12.57 32.77
C CYS A 24 44.62 -11.70 33.87
N ARG A 25 45.76 -12.12 34.44
CA ARG A 25 46.55 -11.34 35.42
C ARG A 25 47.73 -10.58 34.80
N LYS A 26 47.97 -10.73 33.50
CA LYS A 26 49.13 -10.15 32.82
C LYS A 26 48.84 -8.69 32.45
N GLY A 27 49.67 -7.75 32.91
CA GLY A 27 49.50 -6.31 32.62
C GLY A 27 48.49 -5.58 33.49
N VAL A 28 48.06 -6.20 34.59
CA VAL A 28 46.98 -5.70 35.44
C VAL A 28 47.51 -4.73 36.51
N ALA A 29 46.79 -3.64 36.77
CA ALA A 29 47.23 -2.58 37.67
C ALA A 29 47.44 -3.05 39.13
N ILE A 30 48.30 -2.34 39.87
CA ILE A 30 48.61 -2.63 41.28
C ILE A 30 47.38 -2.39 42.17
N ASP A 31 46.54 -1.43 41.79
CA ASP A 31 45.29 -1.15 42.48
C ASP A 31 44.34 -2.36 42.43
N LYS A 32 43.84 -2.78 43.60
CA LYS A 32 43.05 -4.01 43.73
C LYS A 32 41.70 -3.94 43.02
N ASP A 33 41.13 -2.75 42.89
CA ASP A 33 39.81 -2.52 42.31
C ASP A 33 39.93 -2.45 40.78
N VAL A 34 40.96 -1.78 40.27
CA VAL A 34 41.32 -1.80 38.84
C VAL A 34 41.70 -3.22 38.39
N ARG A 35 42.35 -3.98 39.27
CA ARG A 35 42.73 -5.36 39.00
C ARG A 35 41.57 -6.30 38.79
N LEU A 36 40.51 -6.20 39.60
CA LEU A 36 39.34 -7.06 39.41
C LEU A 36 38.57 -6.68 38.15
N ALA A 37 38.42 -5.38 37.88
CA ALA A 37 37.79 -4.89 36.65
C ALA A 37 38.52 -5.41 35.39
N GLN A 38 39.85 -5.37 35.36
CA GLN A 38 40.65 -5.89 34.24
C GLN A 38 40.56 -7.43 34.10
N ILE A 39 40.46 -8.16 35.22
CA ILE A 39 40.24 -9.61 35.20
C ILE A 39 38.84 -9.95 34.67
N LEU A 40 37.81 -9.21 35.10
CA LEU A 40 36.44 -9.35 34.60
C LEU A 40 36.39 -9.10 33.09
N LEU A 41 36.90 -7.97 32.62
CA LEU A 41 37.00 -7.64 31.19
C LEU A 41 37.70 -8.75 30.39
N CYS A 42 38.79 -9.32 30.91
CA CYS A 42 39.46 -10.45 30.26
C CYS A 42 38.56 -11.70 30.17
N LEU A 43 37.93 -12.10 31.29
CA LEU A 43 37.01 -13.24 31.33
C LEU A 43 35.79 -13.03 30.42
N GLU A 44 35.31 -11.80 30.28
CA GLU A 44 34.21 -11.46 29.38
C GLU A 44 34.58 -11.59 27.91
N VAL A 45 35.78 -11.15 27.51
CA VAL A 45 36.28 -11.35 26.15
C VAL A 45 36.38 -12.84 25.82
N ILE A 46 36.77 -13.66 26.80
CA ILE A 46 36.86 -15.11 26.66
C ILE A 46 35.47 -15.74 26.59
N ALA A 47 34.54 -15.32 27.45
CA ALA A 47 33.16 -15.79 27.47
C ALA A 47 32.44 -15.53 26.13
N ARG A 48 32.77 -14.42 25.46
CA ARG A 48 32.20 -14.02 24.16
C ARG A 48 32.81 -14.77 22.96
N ASN A 49 33.86 -15.56 23.14
CA ASN A 49 34.55 -16.25 22.05
C ASN A 49 34.16 -17.74 22.00
N ASP A 50 33.54 -18.17 20.89
CA ASP A 50 33.03 -19.55 20.71
C ASP A 50 34.11 -20.63 20.84
N SER A 51 35.36 -20.28 20.59
CA SER A 51 36.52 -21.19 20.63
C SER A 51 37.00 -21.48 22.06
N SER A 52 36.59 -20.69 23.05
CA SER A 52 37.04 -20.78 24.43
C SER A 52 35.86 -20.79 25.39
N LYS A 53 35.61 -21.93 26.06
CA LYS A 53 34.55 -22.03 27.07
C LYS A 53 35.12 -21.82 28.48
N LEU A 54 34.45 -20.97 29.26
CA LEU A 54 34.59 -20.91 30.71
C LEU A 54 33.86 -22.11 31.34
N SER A 55 34.27 -22.55 32.52
CA SER A 55 33.51 -23.57 33.27
C SER A 55 32.13 -23.07 33.66
N ASP A 56 31.19 -24.00 33.86
CA ASP A 56 29.84 -23.68 34.32
C ASP A 56 29.84 -22.98 35.69
N GLU A 57 30.79 -23.30 36.55
CA GLU A 57 30.97 -22.66 37.87
C GLU A 57 31.43 -21.20 37.73
N CYS A 58 32.43 -20.94 36.87
CA CYS A 58 32.87 -19.58 36.58
C CYS A 58 31.77 -18.77 35.89
N ASN A 59 31.04 -19.34 34.92
CA ASN A 59 29.94 -18.67 34.24
C ASN A 59 28.79 -18.30 35.19
N LYS A 60 28.40 -19.19 36.10
CA LYS A 60 27.37 -18.89 37.11
C LYS A 60 27.78 -17.70 37.98
N GLU A 61 29.02 -17.65 38.43
CA GLU A 61 29.54 -16.56 39.26
C GLU A 61 29.67 -15.24 38.49
N MET A 62 30.00 -15.29 37.19
CA MET A 62 29.95 -14.12 36.32
C MET A 62 28.52 -13.57 36.21
N ILE A 63 27.52 -14.43 36.02
CA ILE A 63 26.10 -14.05 35.97
C ILE A 63 25.63 -13.49 37.31
N GLU A 64 25.98 -14.13 38.43
CA GLU A 64 25.66 -13.65 39.77
C GLU A 64 26.30 -12.28 40.04
N HIS A 65 27.55 -12.07 39.62
CA HIS A 65 28.21 -10.79 39.76
C HIS A 65 27.50 -9.67 38.99
N ARG A 66 27.11 -9.93 37.74
CA ARG A 66 26.34 -8.99 36.92
C ARG A 66 24.95 -8.74 37.50
N ASN A 67 24.31 -9.78 38.04
CA ASN A 67 23.01 -9.64 38.69
C ASN A 67 23.07 -8.71 39.89
N MET A 68 24.14 -8.77 40.70
CA MET A 68 24.33 -7.83 41.81
C MET A 68 24.34 -6.38 41.32
N LEU A 69 25.01 -6.08 40.18
CA LEU A 69 25.04 -4.73 39.61
C LEU A 69 23.65 -4.21 39.22
N MET A 70 22.80 -5.08 38.68
CA MET A 70 21.42 -4.75 38.32
C MET A 70 20.45 -4.79 39.51
N ASP A 71 20.82 -5.44 40.60
CA ASP A 71 19.99 -5.55 41.80
C ASP A 71 20.10 -4.30 42.69
N ASP A 72 21.30 -3.73 42.82
CA ASP A 72 21.56 -2.61 43.72
C ASP A 72 22.43 -1.53 43.08
N TYR A 73 21.80 -0.41 42.72
CA TYR A 73 22.45 0.77 42.12
C TYR A 73 23.59 1.34 42.97
N ARG A 74 23.61 1.10 44.29
CA ARG A 74 24.66 1.56 45.21
C ARG A 74 26.00 0.89 44.95
N LEU A 75 25.99 -0.23 44.22
CA LEU A 75 27.21 -0.92 43.79
C LEU A 75 27.90 -0.20 42.64
N SER A 76 27.26 0.75 41.97
CA SER A 76 27.85 1.59 40.92
C SER A 76 28.05 3.02 41.44
N PRO A 77 29.26 3.39 41.92
CA PRO A 77 29.52 4.70 42.50
C PRO A 77 29.20 5.87 41.55
N GLU A 78 29.48 5.69 40.26
CA GLU A 78 29.21 6.67 39.21
C GLU A 78 27.71 6.94 39.08
N LEU A 79 26.89 5.88 39.08
CA LEU A 79 25.43 5.97 39.02
C LEU A 79 24.87 6.62 40.29
N MET A 80 25.37 6.22 41.47
CA MET A 80 24.93 6.78 42.75
C MET A 80 25.22 8.29 42.85
N LEU A 81 26.37 8.74 42.35
CA LEU A 81 26.75 10.16 42.36
C LEU A 81 25.94 10.96 41.35
N ASN A 82 25.90 10.51 40.10
CA ASN A 82 25.34 11.28 38.99
C ASN A 82 23.80 11.26 38.96
N CYS A 83 23.16 10.23 39.51
CA CYS A 83 21.70 10.13 39.56
C CYS A 83 21.06 10.54 40.89
N ALA A 84 21.83 10.99 41.89
CA ALA A 84 21.29 11.27 43.24
C ALA A 84 20.07 12.21 43.21
N ASN A 85 20.16 13.31 42.46
CA ASN A 85 19.08 14.29 42.34
C ASN A 85 17.87 13.73 41.57
N ASP A 86 18.13 12.97 40.50
CA ASP A 86 17.09 12.38 39.65
C ASP A 86 16.30 11.31 40.44
N ILE A 87 16.99 10.46 41.20
CA ILE A 87 16.38 9.47 42.09
C ILE A 87 15.48 10.17 43.11
N MET A 88 15.98 11.21 43.80
CA MET A 88 15.19 11.92 44.82
C MET A 88 13.95 12.62 44.25
N LYS A 89 14.05 13.15 43.04
CA LYS A 89 12.96 13.92 42.41
C LYS A 89 11.92 13.01 41.76
N MET A 90 12.34 11.88 41.19
CA MET A 90 11.52 11.10 40.26
C MET A 90 11.15 9.72 40.82
N CYS A 91 12.02 9.11 41.64
CA CYS A 91 11.78 7.80 42.23
C CYS A 91 11.25 7.93 43.66
N LYS A 92 10.04 7.41 43.91
CA LYS A 92 9.34 7.52 45.20
C LYS A 92 10.11 6.92 46.38
N SER A 93 10.91 5.88 46.15
CA SER A 93 11.70 5.18 47.15
C SER A 93 12.98 4.60 46.57
N VAL A 94 14.03 4.56 47.40
CA VAL A 94 15.29 3.87 47.12
C VAL A 94 15.14 2.43 47.57
N GLU A 95 15.02 1.49 46.63
CA GLU A 95 14.77 0.08 46.92
C GLU A 95 15.77 -0.81 46.18
N ALA A 96 16.29 -1.82 46.90
CA ALA A 96 17.05 -2.92 46.31
C ALA A 96 16.12 -3.83 45.47
N GLY A 97 16.68 -4.78 44.71
CA GLY A 97 15.89 -5.61 43.80
C GLY A 97 15.71 -5.01 42.41
N GLY A 98 16.59 -4.11 41.98
CA GLY A 98 16.60 -3.47 40.66
C GLY A 98 15.57 -2.35 40.47
N LYS A 99 14.69 -2.09 41.44
CA LYS A 99 13.56 -1.15 41.30
C LYS A 99 14.00 0.29 41.03
N THR A 100 15.03 0.77 41.73
CA THR A 100 15.55 2.12 41.47
C THR A 100 16.17 2.23 40.08
N ILE A 101 16.84 1.17 39.59
CA ILE A 101 17.41 1.15 38.23
C ILE A 101 16.28 1.19 37.19
N HIS A 102 15.26 0.35 37.33
CA HIS A 102 14.11 0.36 36.41
C HIS A 102 13.28 1.65 36.49
N CYS A 103 13.21 2.29 37.66
CA CYS A 103 12.62 3.63 37.78
C CYS A 103 13.41 4.67 36.95
N LEU A 104 14.74 4.66 37.05
CA LEU A 104 15.58 5.54 36.23
C LEU A 104 15.46 5.20 34.74
N MET A 105 15.41 3.92 34.37
CA MET A 105 15.16 3.48 32.98
C MET A 105 13.80 3.92 32.48
N GLU A 106 12.75 3.88 33.30
CA GLU A 106 11.43 4.42 32.92
C GLU A 106 11.52 5.91 32.60
N HIS A 107 12.23 6.66 33.43
CA HIS A 107 12.38 8.11 33.28
C HIS A 107 13.46 8.55 32.29
N ALA A 108 14.28 7.62 31.81
CA ALA A 108 15.15 7.78 30.65
C ALA A 108 14.33 7.79 29.34
N ARG A 109 13.17 7.12 29.34
CA ARG A 109 12.25 7.02 28.20
C ARG A 109 11.24 8.18 28.21
N PRO A 110 11.36 9.11 27.28
CA PRO A 110 10.65 10.37 27.35
C PRO A 110 9.33 10.31 26.58
N ARG A 111 8.19 10.43 27.27
CA ARG A 111 6.89 10.47 26.58
C ARG A 111 6.60 11.85 25.99
N LYS A 112 7.23 12.91 26.52
CA LYS A 112 7.20 14.29 25.99
C LYS A 112 8.55 14.96 26.20
N LYS A 113 8.95 15.87 25.30
CA LYS A 113 10.20 16.65 25.46
C LYS A 113 10.19 17.61 26.65
N LYS A 114 9.00 18.04 27.09
CA LYS A 114 8.79 18.91 28.27
C LYS A 114 8.68 18.14 29.60
N GLU A 115 8.53 16.82 29.56
CA GLU A 115 8.61 16.00 30.77
C GLU A 115 10.06 15.96 31.25
N SER A 116 10.26 15.99 32.57
CA SER A 116 11.61 15.87 33.11
C SER A 116 12.15 14.49 32.75
N ARG A 117 13.18 14.45 31.90
CA ARG A 117 14.07 13.29 31.77
C ARG A 117 15.03 13.27 32.95
N ILE A 118 15.64 12.12 33.19
CA ILE A 118 16.85 12.07 34.01
C ILE A 118 17.94 12.95 33.38
N SER A 119 18.86 13.46 34.20
CA SER A 119 19.96 14.30 33.73
C SER A 119 20.86 13.56 32.74
N ALA A 120 21.51 14.26 31.81
CA ALA A 120 22.43 13.66 30.84
C ALA A 120 23.59 12.89 31.52
N GLN A 121 24.02 13.34 32.69
CA GLN A 121 25.05 12.67 33.50
C GLN A 121 24.53 11.35 34.10
N CYS A 122 23.28 11.35 34.59
CA CYS A 122 22.62 10.15 35.07
C CYS A 122 22.37 9.14 33.93
N GLN A 123 21.86 9.62 32.79
CA GLN A 123 21.63 8.83 31.58
C GLN A 123 22.90 8.09 31.14
N ASN A 124 24.03 8.80 31.02
CA ASN A 124 25.31 8.20 30.66
C ASN A 124 25.76 7.14 31.70
N SER A 125 25.59 7.43 32.99
CA SER A 125 25.93 6.48 34.05
C SER A 125 25.06 5.22 34.01
N LEU A 126 23.80 5.36 33.63
CA LEU A 126 22.87 4.26 33.43
C LEU A 126 23.23 3.43 32.20
N GLU A 127 23.61 4.07 31.09
CA GLU A 127 24.15 3.40 29.89
C GLU A 127 25.41 2.58 30.19
N ILE A 128 26.33 3.13 31.00
CA ILE A 128 27.52 2.42 31.46
C ILE A 128 27.14 1.18 32.27
N LEU A 129 26.20 1.30 33.21
CA LEU A 129 25.71 0.17 33.99
C LEU A 129 25.10 -0.92 33.09
N VAL A 130 24.22 -0.56 32.16
CA VAL A 130 23.59 -1.52 31.24
C VAL A 130 24.64 -2.24 30.41
N ARG A 131 25.67 -1.53 29.94
CA ARG A 131 26.78 -2.13 29.19
C ARG A 131 27.64 -3.09 30.04
N GLU A 132 27.91 -2.75 31.30
CA GLU A 132 28.69 -3.60 32.22
C GLU A 132 27.92 -4.83 32.67
N ALA A 133 26.62 -4.67 32.99
CA ALA A 133 25.77 -5.77 33.39
C ALA A 133 25.38 -6.68 32.20
N ASP A 134 25.28 -6.11 31.00
CA ASP A 134 24.95 -6.79 29.75
C ASP A 134 23.68 -7.67 29.83
N PRO A 135 22.52 -7.10 30.25
CA PRO A 135 21.27 -7.86 30.36
C PRO A 135 20.73 -8.31 28.98
N GLY A 136 21.23 -7.73 27.89
CA GLY A 136 20.92 -8.14 26.52
C GLY A 136 21.49 -9.52 26.16
N GLU A 137 22.67 -9.86 26.68
CA GLU A 137 23.29 -11.19 26.53
C GLU A 137 22.55 -12.27 27.33
N ASP A 138 22.19 -11.94 28.58
CA ASP A 138 21.50 -12.86 29.49
C ASP A 138 20.46 -12.14 30.35
N TRP A 139 19.18 -12.35 30.01
CA TRP A 139 18.03 -11.80 30.73
C TRP A 139 17.99 -12.15 32.22
N ARG A 140 18.67 -13.21 32.66
CA ARG A 140 18.71 -13.64 34.07
C ARG A 140 19.48 -12.68 34.97
N VAL A 141 20.33 -11.85 34.37
CA VAL A 141 21.10 -10.81 35.07
C VAL A 141 20.15 -9.79 35.69
N ASP A 142 19.08 -9.41 35.00
CA ASP A 142 18.13 -8.42 35.51
C ASP A 142 17.06 -9.12 36.39
N PRO A 143 17.00 -8.82 37.71
CA PRO A 143 16.02 -9.45 38.60
C PRO A 143 14.56 -9.06 38.29
N ILE A 144 14.30 -7.83 37.80
CA ILE A 144 12.94 -7.38 37.49
C ILE A 144 12.46 -8.05 36.21
N LEU A 145 13.26 -7.98 35.15
CA LEU A 145 12.96 -8.66 33.90
C LEU A 145 12.80 -10.16 34.13
N ARG A 146 13.71 -10.78 34.92
CA ARG A 146 13.65 -12.19 35.22
C ARG A 146 12.33 -12.59 35.88
N ASN A 147 11.93 -11.86 36.91
CA ASN A 147 10.72 -12.18 37.66
C ASN A 147 9.46 -11.94 36.82
N ALA A 148 9.41 -10.85 36.06
CA ALA A 148 8.27 -10.51 35.23
C ALA A 148 8.11 -11.47 34.02
N CYS A 149 9.20 -11.79 33.34
CA CYS A 149 9.17 -12.56 32.10
C CYS A 149 9.28 -14.08 32.28
N LYS A 150 9.55 -14.58 33.49
CA LYS A 150 9.72 -16.02 33.73
C LYS A 150 8.56 -16.86 33.19
N SER A 151 7.32 -16.42 33.42
CA SER A 151 6.14 -17.14 32.94
C SER A 151 6.05 -17.19 31.41
N VAL A 152 6.47 -16.12 30.73
CA VAL A 152 6.51 -16.02 29.26
C VAL A 152 7.60 -16.94 28.72
N VAL A 153 8.79 -16.91 29.31
CA VAL A 153 9.92 -17.77 28.92
C VAL A 153 9.55 -19.24 29.08
N ASP A 154 8.99 -19.62 30.22
CA ASP A 154 8.64 -21.01 30.53
C ASP A 154 7.54 -21.56 29.59
N LYS A 155 6.65 -20.71 29.06
CA LYS A 155 5.54 -21.12 28.18
C LYS A 155 5.85 -21.01 26.69
N ALA A 156 6.60 -19.97 26.28
CA ALA A 156 6.72 -19.57 24.87
C ALA A 156 8.17 -19.57 24.35
N CYS A 157 9.18 -19.67 25.23
CA CYS A 157 10.60 -19.70 24.87
C CYS A 157 11.35 -20.89 25.51
N GLN A 158 10.65 -21.93 25.95
CA GLN A 158 11.21 -23.05 26.71
C GLN A 158 12.32 -23.81 25.97
N GLU A 159 12.16 -23.97 24.65
CA GLU A 159 13.10 -24.72 23.80
C GLU A 159 14.38 -23.94 23.46
N ILE A 160 14.45 -22.67 23.85
CA ILE A 160 15.57 -21.79 23.50
C ILE A 160 16.67 -21.94 24.55
N THR A 161 17.80 -22.50 24.13
CA THR A 161 18.99 -22.56 24.98
C THR A 161 19.51 -21.14 25.29
N GLY A 162 19.93 -20.92 26.54
CA GLY A 162 20.43 -19.63 27.01
C GLY A 162 21.74 -19.18 26.34
N GLY A 163 22.09 -17.90 26.52
CA GLY A 163 23.28 -17.25 25.94
C GLY A 163 23.08 -16.68 24.54
N ASN A 164 23.97 -15.77 24.15
CA ASN A 164 23.97 -15.00 22.91
C ASN A 164 22.66 -14.21 22.71
N GLY A 165 22.04 -13.72 23.79
CA GLY A 165 20.79 -12.94 23.74
C GLY A 165 19.57 -13.66 23.12
N ARG A 166 19.60 -14.99 22.96
CA ARG A 166 18.53 -15.71 22.23
C ARG A 166 17.18 -15.67 22.93
N VAL A 167 17.18 -15.75 24.26
CA VAL A 167 15.95 -15.62 25.05
C VAL A 167 15.39 -14.20 24.95
N MET A 168 16.25 -13.17 24.97
CA MET A 168 15.84 -11.79 24.74
C MET A 168 15.20 -11.61 23.35
N SER A 169 15.80 -12.20 22.32
CA SER A 169 15.25 -12.19 20.96
C SER A 169 13.87 -12.86 20.89
N CYS A 170 13.68 -14.00 21.56
CA CYS A 170 12.37 -14.64 21.66
C CYS A 170 11.34 -13.77 22.38
N LEU A 171 11.71 -13.17 23.51
CA LEU A 171 10.83 -12.28 24.24
C LEU A 171 10.39 -11.11 23.36
N MET A 172 11.29 -10.55 22.54
CA MET A 172 10.95 -9.53 21.55
C MET A 172 9.96 -10.04 20.49
N GLU A 173 10.14 -11.26 19.98
CA GLU A 173 9.20 -11.87 19.03
C GLU A 173 7.83 -12.20 19.66
N LYS A 174 7.75 -12.32 20.99
CA LYS A 174 6.48 -12.51 21.69
C LYS A 174 5.81 -11.19 22.07
N LEU A 175 6.42 -10.03 21.84
CA LEU A 175 5.74 -8.74 22.05
C LEU A 175 4.44 -8.68 21.24
N GLY A 176 3.32 -8.36 21.91
CA GLY A 176 2.01 -8.29 21.24
C GLY A 176 1.27 -9.61 21.11
N THR A 177 1.89 -10.73 21.46
CA THR A 177 1.25 -12.04 21.45
C THR A 177 0.56 -12.34 22.78
N GLY A 178 -0.45 -13.22 22.77
CA GLY A 178 -1.20 -13.61 23.97
C GLY A 178 -0.35 -14.12 25.16
N PRO A 179 0.78 -14.83 24.94
CA PRO A 179 1.69 -15.22 26.02
C PRO A 179 2.39 -14.08 26.78
N MET A 180 2.46 -12.87 26.22
CA MET A 180 3.20 -11.74 26.82
C MET A 180 2.39 -11.07 27.93
N SER A 181 2.96 -10.92 29.13
CA SER A 181 2.33 -10.18 30.23
C SER A 181 2.70 -8.68 30.20
N PRO A 182 1.81 -7.78 30.67
CA PRO A 182 2.11 -6.35 30.73
C PRO A 182 3.36 -6.00 31.55
N GLU A 183 3.61 -6.75 32.63
CA GLU A 183 4.77 -6.55 33.50
C GLU A 183 6.07 -6.96 32.78
N CYS A 184 6.05 -8.09 32.06
CA CYS A 184 7.19 -8.54 31.27
C CYS A 184 7.48 -7.56 30.13
N GLU A 185 6.43 -7.12 29.42
CA GLU A 185 6.54 -6.15 28.34
C GLU A 185 7.15 -4.83 28.83
N THR A 186 6.68 -4.30 29.97
CA THR A 186 7.24 -3.06 30.55
C THR A 186 8.72 -3.21 30.88
N ALA A 187 9.10 -4.27 31.59
CA ALA A 187 10.49 -4.52 31.97
C ALA A 187 11.39 -4.76 30.75
N LEU A 188 10.90 -5.51 29.76
CA LEU A 188 11.62 -5.79 28.52
C LEU A 188 11.87 -4.50 27.74
N MET A 189 10.85 -3.65 27.58
CA MET A 189 10.96 -2.40 26.85
C MET A 189 11.93 -1.40 27.53
N GLN A 190 12.02 -1.40 28.87
CA GLN A 190 12.98 -0.57 29.60
C GLN A 190 14.43 -0.94 29.24
N ILE A 191 14.74 -2.24 29.14
CA ILE A 191 16.07 -2.71 28.73
C ILE A 191 16.30 -2.49 27.23
N GLN A 192 15.31 -2.79 26.41
CA GLN A 192 15.41 -2.73 24.95
C GLN A 192 15.58 -1.31 24.42
N TYR A 193 15.09 -0.31 25.15
CA TYR A 193 15.34 1.10 24.84
C TYR A 193 16.84 1.45 24.81
N PHE A 194 17.65 0.86 25.70
CA PHE A 194 19.11 1.07 25.70
C PHE A 194 19.79 0.23 24.64
N ILE A 195 19.35 -1.04 24.47
CA ILE A 195 19.85 -1.92 23.41
C ILE A 195 19.59 -1.34 22.02
N SER A 196 18.48 -0.63 21.83
CA SER A 196 18.14 -0.03 20.53
C SER A 196 19.11 1.10 20.14
N ARG A 197 19.63 1.83 21.13
CA ARG A 197 20.51 3.00 20.94
C ARG A 197 21.98 2.64 20.78
N ASP A 198 22.39 1.52 21.35
CA ASP A 198 23.74 1.00 21.17
C ASP A 198 23.70 -0.41 20.57
N PHE A 199 24.00 -0.49 19.27
CA PHE A 199 24.01 -1.77 18.56
C PHE A 199 25.04 -2.77 19.11
N LYS A 200 26.01 -2.34 19.95
CA LYS A 200 26.95 -3.22 20.66
C LYS A 200 26.29 -4.08 21.73
N LEU A 201 25.14 -3.64 22.22
CA LEU A 201 24.38 -4.34 23.26
C LEU A 201 23.49 -5.46 22.71
N ASP A 202 23.37 -5.59 21.39
CA ASP A 202 22.81 -6.79 20.75
C ASP A 202 23.97 -7.73 20.36
N PRO A 203 24.18 -8.83 21.09
CA PRO A 203 25.34 -9.70 20.90
C PRO A 203 25.34 -10.41 19.53
N GLN A 204 24.15 -10.77 19.01
CA GLN A 204 24.03 -11.46 17.74
C GLN A 204 24.30 -10.51 16.57
N LEU A 205 23.78 -9.28 16.64
CA LEU A 205 24.03 -8.24 15.66
C LEU A 205 25.51 -7.81 15.68
N TYR A 206 26.06 -7.50 16.86
CA TYR A 206 27.47 -7.11 17.02
C TYR A 206 28.39 -8.15 16.40
N LYS A 207 28.19 -9.43 16.74
CA LYS A 207 29.06 -10.53 16.27
C LYS A 207 28.97 -10.72 14.77
N ALA A 208 27.77 -10.65 14.20
CA ALA A 208 27.57 -10.83 12.75
C ALA A 208 28.07 -9.63 11.93
N CYS A 209 27.89 -8.41 12.44
CA CYS A 209 28.12 -7.18 11.68
C CYS A 209 29.43 -6.45 12.00
N LYS A 210 30.24 -6.92 12.97
CA LYS A 210 31.53 -6.30 13.33
C LYS A 210 32.41 -5.97 12.13
N PHE A 211 32.52 -6.90 11.17
CA PHE A 211 33.35 -6.73 9.99
C PHE A 211 32.77 -5.70 9.01
N ASP A 212 31.48 -5.79 8.72
CA ASP A 212 30.79 -4.87 7.81
C ASP A 212 30.71 -3.45 8.40
N ALA A 213 30.55 -3.32 9.72
CA ALA A 213 30.59 -2.04 10.41
C ALA A 213 31.91 -1.30 10.18
N VAL A 214 33.05 -2.00 10.24
CA VAL A 214 34.38 -1.41 10.00
C VAL A 214 34.59 -1.13 8.51
N THR A 215 34.30 -2.12 7.66
CA THR A 215 34.67 -2.05 6.23
C THR A 215 33.72 -1.20 5.39
N LYS A 216 32.41 -1.24 5.68
CA LYS A 216 31.36 -0.52 4.93
C LYS A 216 30.95 0.78 5.61
N CYS A 217 30.82 0.77 6.94
CA CYS A 217 30.33 1.90 7.72
C CYS A 217 31.44 2.69 8.44
N LYS A 218 32.71 2.37 8.19
CA LYS A 218 33.89 3.08 8.71
C LYS A 218 33.95 3.15 10.24
N ALA A 219 33.40 2.16 10.94
CA ALA A 219 33.56 2.03 12.38
C ALA A 219 35.03 1.82 12.77
N LYS A 220 35.43 2.24 13.99
CA LYS A 220 36.80 2.07 14.51
C LYS A 220 37.16 0.57 14.65
N LEU A 221 38.38 0.17 14.32
CA LEU A 221 38.85 -1.24 14.37
C LEU A 221 38.83 -1.83 15.80
N ASN A 222 39.15 -1.02 16.82
CA ASN A 222 39.20 -1.40 18.25
C ASN A 222 37.99 -0.86 19.05
N TRP A 223 36.83 -0.83 18.43
CA TRP A 223 35.57 -0.29 18.97
C TRP A 223 35.01 -0.95 20.25
N ALA A 224 35.60 -2.05 20.73
CA ALA A 224 35.15 -2.77 21.92
C ALA A 224 35.87 -2.34 23.22
N GLU A 225 36.87 -1.47 23.13
CA GLU A 225 37.67 -1.06 24.30
C GLU A 225 37.05 0.18 24.98
N ALA A 226 36.83 0.08 26.30
CA ALA A 226 36.10 1.04 27.12
C ALA A 226 36.78 2.41 27.32
N SER A 227 37.98 2.62 26.76
CA SER A 227 38.83 3.78 27.08
C SER A 227 38.54 5.05 26.28
N ASP A 228 37.65 5.01 25.28
CA ASP A 228 37.45 6.11 24.32
C ASP A 228 35.95 6.41 24.07
N TYR A 229 35.13 6.29 25.11
CA TYR A 229 33.68 6.51 25.05
C TYR A 229 33.35 8.01 24.93
N GLN A 230 32.94 8.44 23.74
CA GLN A 230 32.25 9.70 23.49
C GLN A 230 30.87 9.39 22.88
N PRO A 231 29.77 9.53 23.63
CA PRO A 231 28.41 9.25 23.12
C PRO A 231 28.04 10.13 21.91
N GLU A 232 28.61 11.33 21.80
CA GLU A 232 28.28 12.31 20.75
C GLU A 232 28.91 12.01 19.37
N ASN A 233 29.83 11.03 19.28
CA ASN A 233 30.62 10.77 18.07
C ASN A 233 30.65 9.29 17.64
N ASP A 234 29.82 8.41 18.19
CA ASP A 234 29.74 7.04 17.66
C ASP A 234 29.16 7.12 16.24
N PRO A 235 29.80 6.53 15.21
CA PRO A 235 29.28 6.60 13.85
C PRO A 235 27.84 6.06 13.82
N HIS A 236 26.99 6.59 12.95
CA HIS A 236 25.63 6.08 12.74
C HIS A 236 25.70 4.70 12.04
N VAL A 237 26.25 3.70 12.74
CA VAL A 237 26.62 2.39 12.20
C VAL A 237 25.37 1.61 11.85
N LEU A 238 24.38 1.54 12.75
CA LEU A 238 23.16 0.80 12.48
C LEU A 238 22.35 1.43 11.33
N PRO A 239 22.11 2.76 11.27
CA PRO A 239 21.51 3.39 10.09
C PRO A 239 22.26 3.10 8.79
N CYS A 240 23.59 3.07 8.82
CA CYS A 240 24.41 2.69 7.67
C CYS A 240 24.18 1.23 7.26
N LEU A 241 24.29 0.27 8.20
CA LEU A 241 24.05 -1.15 7.94
C LEU A 241 22.61 -1.39 7.45
N TYR A 242 21.65 -0.71 8.06
CA TYR A 242 20.25 -0.71 7.66
C TYR A 242 20.07 -0.27 6.20
N ASN A 243 20.68 0.86 5.80
CA ASN A 243 20.64 1.30 4.42
C ASN A 243 21.24 0.25 3.47
N TYR A 244 22.35 -0.41 3.83
CA TYR A 244 22.90 -1.51 3.02
C TYR A 244 22.00 -2.75 2.93
N ALA A 245 21.25 -3.07 3.99
CA ALA A 245 20.36 -4.24 4.02
C ALA A 245 19.07 -4.03 3.21
N TYR A 246 18.57 -2.80 3.14
CA TYR A 246 17.25 -2.49 2.59
C TYR A 246 17.28 -1.72 1.24
N ASN A 247 18.42 -1.15 0.88
CA ASN A 247 18.61 -0.44 -0.38
C ASN A 247 19.25 -1.33 -1.45
N THR A 248 18.46 -1.81 -2.40
CA THR A 248 18.92 -2.69 -3.48
C THR A 248 19.75 -1.98 -4.55
N ASP A 249 19.85 -0.65 -4.54
CA ASP A 249 20.58 0.12 -5.56
C ASP A 249 22.10 0.16 -5.29
N LEU A 250 22.53 -0.34 -4.12
CA LEU A 250 23.94 -0.36 -3.73
C LEU A 250 24.68 -1.52 -4.42
N LYS A 251 25.85 -1.21 -4.99
CA LYS A 251 26.71 -2.20 -5.67
C LYS A 251 27.35 -3.21 -4.72
N GLU A 252 27.48 -2.84 -3.45
CA GLU A 252 28.09 -3.67 -2.41
C GLU A 252 27.01 -4.09 -1.42
N HIS A 253 27.08 -5.34 -0.97
CA HIS A 253 26.13 -5.92 -0.01
C HIS A 253 26.84 -6.27 1.29
N LEU A 254 26.05 -6.39 2.36
CA LEU A 254 26.53 -6.91 3.64
C LEU A 254 26.82 -8.41 3.52
N LEU A 255 27.56 -8.96 4.49
CA LEU A 255 27.63 -10.40 4.67
C LEU A 255 26.22 -10.94 4.96
N PRO A 256 25.82 -12.10 4.40
CA PRO A 256 24.47 -12.64 4.60
C PRO A 256 24.08 -12.82 6.08
N VAL A 257 25.06 -13.18 6.91
CA VAL A 257 24.86 -13.29 8.37
C VAL A 257 24.62 -11.93 9.02
N CYS A 258 25.29 -10.86 8.58
CA CYS A 258 25.04 -9.51 9.07
C CYS A 258 23.68 -9.00 8.59
N GLU A 259 23.39 -9.13 7.30
CA GLU A 259 22.10 -8.72 6.72
C GLU A 259 20.92 -9.37 7.44
N HIS A 260 20.98 -10.68 7.69
CA HIS A 260 19.95 -11.40 8.43
C HIS A 260 19.73 -10.83 9.84
N GLN A 261 20.80 -10.51 10.55
CA GLN A 261 20.71 -9.93 11.91
C GLN A 261 20.19 -8.49 11.88
N VAL A 262 20.59 -7.68 10.89
CA VAL A 262 20.04 -6.33 10.69
C VAL A 262 18.52 -6.42 10.46
N ARG A 263 18.07 -7.29 9.56
CA ARG A 263 16.64 -7.49 9.29
C ARG A 263 15.87 -7.96 10.52
N ARG A 264 16.42 -8.91 11.29
CA ARG A 264 15.83 -9.37 12.55
C ARG A 264 15.62 -8.21 13.52
N VAL A 265 16.67 -7.42 13.74
CA VAL A 265 16.64 -6.30 14.69
C VAL A 265 15.67 -5.22 14.22
N MET A 266 15.65 -4.88 12.93
CA MET A 266 14.72 -3.89 12.40
C MET A 266 13.26 -4.34 12.51
N ARG A 267 12.96 -5.62 12.23
CA ARG A 267 11.63 -6.20 12.46
C ARG A 267 11.22 -6.12 13.93
N GLN A 268 12.13 -6.43 14.86
CA GLN A 268 11.84 -6.36 16.30
C GLN A 268 11.61 -4.92 16.78
N ARG A 269 12.33 -3.95 16.22
CA ARG A 269 12.19 -2.53 16.55
C ARG A 269 10.95 -1.88 15.94
N ALA A 270 10.52 -2.33 14.76
CA ALA A 270 9.36 -1.78 14.07
C ALA A 270 8.02 -1.90 14.85
N ILE A 271 7.99 -2.72 15.91
CA ILE A 271 6.82 -2.92 16.77
C ILE A 271 6.49 -1.68 17.60
N ASN A 272 7.49 -0.84 17.93
CA ASN A 272 7.28 0.34 18.78
C ASN A 272 8.28 1.45 18.41
N VAL A 273 7.78 2.68 18.27
CA VAL A 273 8.61 3.84 17.89
C VAL A 273 9.73 4.13 18.90
N ASP A 274 9.57 3.79 20.19
CA ASP A 274 10.62 3.94 21.22
C ASP A 274 11.90 3.11 20.92
N LEU A 275 11.78 2.12 20.04
CA LEU A 275 12.88 1.26 19.58
C LEU A 275 13.49 1.73 18.26
N LEU A 276 13.00 2.85 17.70
CA LEU A 276 13.45 3.50 16.47
C LEU A 276 13.96 4.91 16.79
N PRO A 277 15.20 5.06 17.31
CA PRO A 277 15.75 6.35 17.73
C PRO A 277 15.67 7.43 16.64
N GLU A 278 15.86 7.05 15.38
CA GLU A 278 15.83 7.94 14.21
C GLU A 278 14.46 8.61 14.01
N ILE A 279 13.39 7.97 14.50
CA ILE A 279 12.03 8.51 14.46
C ILE A 279 11.69 9.15 15.80
N GLU A 280 11.88 8.44 16.92
CA GLU A 280 11.50 8.90 18.25
C GLU A 280 12.13 10.26 18.60
N ASP A 281 13.45 10.40 18.44
CA ASP A 281 14.18 11.60 18.87
C ASP A 281 13.73 12.85 18.10
N VAL A 282 13.33 12.65 16.84
CA VAL A 282 12.88 13.72 15.95
C VAL A 282 11.38 14.01 16.11
N CYS A 283 10.58 12.98 16.37
CA CYS A 283 9.11 13.03 16.39
C CYS A 283 8.50 13.14 17.79
N ILE A 284 9.29 13.14 18.87
CA ILE A 284 8.77 13.13 20.25
C ILE A 284 7.70 14.21 20.54
N ASP A 285 7.88 15.42 20.02
CA ASP A 285 6.92 16.51 20.22
C ASP A 285 5.61 16.24 19.44
N ASP A 286 5.72 15.69 18.23
CA ASP A 286 4.57 15.36 17.39
C ASP A 286 3.81 14.15 17.97
N LEU A 287 4.52 13.13 18.46
CA LEU A 287 3.94 11.98 19.16
C LEU A 287 3.14 12.43 20.39
N ALA A 288 3.72 13.30 21.21
CA ALA A 288 3.10 13.82 22.42
C ALA A 288 1.85 14.68 22.17
N ASN A 289 1.86 15.48 21.10
CA ASN A 289 0.80 16.45 20.83
C ASN A 289 -0.29 15.91 19.89
N LEU A 290 0.07 15.04 18.95
CA LEU A 290 -0.82 14.56 17.90
C LEU A 290 -1.24 13.09 18.10
N CYS A 291 -0.42 12.26 18.73
CA CYS A 291 -0.60 10.81 18.78
C CYS A 291 -0.71 10.24 20.21
N PHE A 292 -1.10 11.06 21.19
CA PHE A 292 -1.12 10.66 22.60
C PHE A 292 -2.10 9.51 22.94
N GLU A 293 -3.13 9.29 22.11
CA GLU A 293 -4.10 8.19 22.28
C GLU A 293 -3.66 6.90 21.57
N ASN A 294 -2.72 7.00 20.62
CA ASN A 294 -2.23 5.89 19.81
C ASN A 294 -0.96 5.29 20.42
N THR A 295 -1.13 4.58 21.53
CA THR A 295 -0.03 3.97 22.30
C THR A 295 0.02 2.44 22.15
N GLY A 296 -0.82 1.88 21.28
CA GLY A 296 -0.75 0.48 20.93
C GLY A 296 0.41 0.18 19.97
N LYS A 297 0.75 -1.11 19.86
CA LYS A 297 1.92 -1.59 19.09
C LYS A 297 1.83 -1.21 17.62
N GLY A 298 2.75 -0.37 17.17
CA GLY A 298 2.81 0.14 15.80
C GLY A 298 1.74 1.19 15.50
N GLU A 299 0.89 1.55 16.47
CA GLU A 299 -0.11 2.60 16.30
C GLU A 299 0.52 3.98 16.33
N GLU A 300 1.66 4.16 17.02
CA GLU A 300 2.39 5.42 17.07
C GLU A 300 2.85 5.82 15.66
N ILE A 301 3.54 4.90 14.96
CA ILE A 301 4.02 5.15 13.60
C ILE A 301 2.85 5.31 12.63
N LEU A 302 1.78 4.53 12.81
CA LEU A 302 0.56 4.64 12.02
C LEU A 302 -0.08 6.03 12.19
N CYS A 303 -0.14 6.56 13.41
CA CYS A 303 -0.66 7.88 13.68
C CYS A 303 0.18 8.96 13.00
N LEU A 304 1.52 8.86 13.09
CA LEU A 304 2.43 9.78 12.40
C LEU A 304 2.22 9.72 10.88
N GLN A 305 2.11 8.52 10.29
CA GLN A 305 1.83 8.32 8.87
C GLN A 305 0.48 8.93 8.45
N ASN A 306 -0.54 8.81 9.29
CA ASN A 306 -1.83 9.44 9.06
C ASN A 306 -1.76 10.96 9.08
N LYS A 307 -0.99 11.53 10.00
CA LYS A 307 -0.86 12.97 10.23
C LYS A 307 0.33 13.62 9.52
N LEU A 308 0.90 12.99 8.49
CA LEU A 308 2.07 13.46 7.72
C LEU A 308 2.07 14.96 7.30
N LYS A 309 0.90 15.57 7.11
CA LYS A 309 0.79 17.00 6.75
C LYS A 309 0.92 17.94 7.95
N GLU A 310 0.59 17.46 9.15
CA GLU A 310 0.60 18.20 10.41
C GLU A 310 1.93 18.05 11.18
N LEU A 311 2.76 17.07 10.80
CA LEU A 311 4.06 16.82 11.43
C LEU A 311 5.05 17.97 11.20
N SER A 312 5.96 18.12 12.15
CA SER A 312 7.14 18.99 11.99
C SER A 312 7.99 18.56 10.78
N PRO A 313 8.72 19.48 10.11
CA PRO A 313 9.45 19.16 8.89
C PRO A 313 10.44 18.00 9.03
N LYS A 314 11.18 17.95 10.15
CA LYS A 314 12.14 16.88 10.42
C LYS A 314 11.45 15.55 10.70
N CYS A 315 10.38 15.54 11.50
CA CYS A 315 9.63 14.32 11.78
C CYS A 315 8.96 13.78 10.51
N LYS A 316 8.40 14.67 9.69
CA LYS A 316 7.83 14.34 8.40
C LYS A 316 8.84 13.66 7.48
N GLU A 317 10.07 14.15 7.42
CA GLU A 317 11.15 13.56 6.62
C GLU A 317 11.49 12.14 7.12
N ALA A 318 11.74 11.97 8.42
CA ALA A 318 12.05 10.67 9.02
C ALA A 318 10.93 9.64 8.81
N VAL A 319 9.67 10.03 9.03
CA VAL A 319 8.50 9.15 8.80
C VAL A 319 8.33 8.84 7.31
N THR A 320 8.60 9.80 6.42
CA THR A 320 8.53 9.57 4.96
C THR A 320 9.57 8.56 4.51
N GLU A 321 10.82 8.68 5.00
CA GLU A 321 11.90 7.76 4.68
C GLU A 321 11.59 6.34 5.20
N PHE A 322 11.16 6.23 6.46
CA PHE A 322 10.77 4.94 7.04
C PHE A 322 9.60 4.30 6.29
N THR A 323 8.55 5.06 5.97
CA THR A 323 7.37 4.58 5.23
C THR A 323 7.75 4.14 3.82
N GLU A 324 8.71 4.82 3.17
CA GLU A 324 9.21 4.41 1.87
C GLU A 324 9.87 3.02 1.94
N ILE A 325 10.70 2.78 2.96
CA ILE A 325 11.38 1.50 3.13
C ILE A 325 10.38 0.40 3.52
N GLN A 326 9.47 0.69 4.44
CA GLN A 326 8.36 -0.20 4.83
C GLN A 326 7.54 -0.66 3.61
N SER A 327 7.39 0.18 2.58
CA SER A 327 6.64 -0.17 1.37
C SER A 327 7.24 -1.32 0.54
N GLY A 328 8.54 -1.59 0.69
CA GLY A 328 9.21 -2.74 0.05
C GLY A 328 9.38 -3.95 0.97
N HIS A 329 9.24 -3.75 2.28
CA HIS A 329 9.66 -4.72 3.30
C HIS A 329 8.59 -4.85 4.37
N ILE A 330 7.66 -5.79 4.12
CA ILE A 330 6.44 -5.95 4.90
C ILE A 330 6.72 -6.32 6.36
N GLU A 331 7.88 -6.91 6.67
CA GLU A 331 8.30 -7.24 8.02
C GLU A 331 8.52 -6.00 8.91
N LEU A 332 8.69 -4.82 8.32
CA LEU A 332 8.75 -3.55 9.04
C LEU A 332 7.36 -2.99 9.33
N ASN A 333 6.30 -3.57 8.76
CA ASN A 333 4.94 -3.23 9.11
C ASN A 333 4.44 -4.14 10.24
N ALA A 334 4.54 -3.65 11.48
CA ALA A 334 4.14 -4.41 12.66
C ALA A 334 2.65 -4.78 12.65
N VAL A 335 1.77 -3.88 12.19
CA VAL A 335 0.32 -4.09 12.17
C VAL A 335 -0.05 -5.20 11.17
N ILE A 336 0.51 -5.16 9.96
CA ILE A 336 0.30 -6.21 8.96
C ILE A 336 0.90 -7.54 9.45
N THR A 337 2.14 -7.54 9.93
CA THR A 337 2.80 -8.77 10.40
C THR A 337 2.02 -9.42 11.55
N MET A 338 1.46 -8.62 12.47
CA MET A 338 0.69 -9.11 13.60
C MET A 338 -0.70 -9.66 13.21
N HIS A 339 -1.39 -9.03 12.24
CA HIS A 339 -2.78 -9.38 11.92
C HIS A 339 -2.94 -10.27 10.69
N CYS A 340 -2.01 -10.21 9.75
CA CYS A 340 -2.08 -10.92 8.47
C CYS A 340 -1.18 -12.16 8.40
N GLN A 341 -0.50 -12.58 9.48
CA GLN A 341 0.42 -13.71 9.44
C GLN A 341 -0.18 -15.00 8.82
N SER A 342 -1.35 -15.45 9.31
CA SER A 342 -1.99 -16.67 8.77
C SER A 342 -2.41 -16.52 7.30
N PRO A 343 -3.13 -15.45 6.89
CA PRO A 343 -3.42 -15.22 5.46
C PRO A 343 -2.16 -15.13 4.59
N MET A 344 -1.09 -14.49 5.07
CA MET A 344 0.18 -14.38 4.36
C MET A 344 0.79 -15.76 4.09
N GLU A 345 0.84 -16.64 5.10
CA GLU A 345 1.39 -17.99 4.98
C GLU A 345 0.57 -18.89 4.05
N LYS A 346 -0.76 -18.70 3.99
CA LYS A 346 -1.64 -19.51 3.14
C LYS A 346 -1.70 -19.02 1.69
N LEU A 347 -1.89 -17.72 1.48
CA LEU A 347 -2.19 -17.14 0.17
C LEU A 347 -0.94 -16.61 -0.55
N CYS A 348 0.07 -16.16 0.19
CA CYS A 348 1.28 -15.52 -0.35
C CYS A 348 2.56 -16.32 -0.06
N SER A 349 2.44 -17.65 0.07
CA SER A 349 3.56 -18.53 0.43
C SER A 349 4.70 -18.53 -0.60
N SER A 350 4.40 -18.33 -1.89
CA SER A 350 5.39 -18.26 -2.96
C SER A 350 6.28 -17.04 -2.87
N GLU A 351 5.70 -15.91 -2.45
CA GLU A 351 6.36 -14.62 -2.28
C GLU A 351 7.21 -14.66 -1.01
N LEU A 352 6.70 -15.25 0.08
CA LEU A 352 7.44 -15.42 1.34
C LEU A 352 8.69 -16.30 1.20
N ARG A 353 8.69 -17.30 0.33
CA ARG A 353 9.84 -18.22 0.15
C ARG A 353 10.95 -17.64 -0.71
N ASN A 354 10.70 -16.54 -1.43
CA ASN A 354 11.65 -16.00 -2.39
C ASN A 354 12.05 -14.57 -1.99
N THR A 355 13.27 -14.42 -1.46
CA THR A 355 13.82 -13.12 -1.02
C THR A 355 13.85 -12.06 -2.13
N LYS A 356 13.84 -12.46 -3.42
CA LYS A 356 13.73 -11.52 -4.55
C LYS A 356 12.30 -11.03 -4.83
N LYS A 357 11.29 -11.61 -4.18
CA LYS A 357 9.87 -11.28 -4.30
C LYS A 357 9.28 -10.70 -2.99
N GLU A 358 10.10 -10.36 -2.01
CA GLU A 358 9.63 -9.70 -0.76
C GLU A 358 8.85 -8.42 -1.06
N ASP A 359 9.27 -7.65 -2.08
CA ASP A 359 8.57 -6.46 -2.61
C ASP A 359 7.16 -6.75 -3.16
N ASN A 360 6.72 -8.01 -3.25
CA ASN A 360 5.42 -8.41 -3.81
C ASN A 360 4.42 -8.87 -2.75
N ILE A 361 4.82 -9.02 -1.48
CA ILE A 361 3.92 -9.57 -0.47
C ILE A 361 2.71 -8.65 -0.27
N MET A 362 2.94 -7.33 -0.22
CA MET A 362 1.85 -6.37 -0.10
C MET A 362 0.91 -6.41 -1.31
N ASP A 363 1.45 -6.52 -2.53
CA ASP A 363 0.64 -6.64 -3.75
C ASP A 363 -0.20 -7.94 -3.74
N CYS A 364 0.37 -9.04 -3.25
CA CYS A 364 -0.35 -10.31 -3.08
C CYS A 364 -1.48 -10.20 -2.05
N LEU A 365 -1.24 -9.52 -0.92
CA LEU A 365 -2.28 -9.26 0.08
C LEU A 365 -3.39 -8.37 -0.47
N ILE A 366 -3.04 -7.34 -1.25
CA ILE A 366 -4.00 -6.46 -1.90
C ILE A 366 -4.85 -7.24 -2.92
N SER A 367 -4.24 -8.10 -3.75
CA SER A 367 -4.99 -8.87 -4.74
C SER A 367 -5.95 -9.90 -4.12
N HIS A 368 -5.60 -10.45 -2.94
CA HIS A 368 -6.44 -11.39 -2.20
C HIS A 368 -7.28 -10.73 -1.10
N LYS A 369 -7.32 -9.40 -0.97
CA LYS A 369 -8.02 -8.77 0.17
C LYS A 369 -9.51 -9.11 0.25
N ASN A 370 -10.11 -9.45 -0.90
CA ASN A 370 -11.50 -9.85 -1.03
C ASN A 370 -11.71 -11.37 -0.98
N ASP A 371 -10.64 -12.15 -0.80
CA ASP A 371 -10.69 -13.61 -0.58
C ASP A 371 -11.40 -13.94 0.74
N PRO A 372 -12.18 -15.04 0.82
CA PRO A 372 -12.87 -15.45 2.04
C PRO A 372 -11.96 -15.53 3.29
N GLU A 373 -10.71 -15.97 3.15
CA GLU A 373 -9.76 -16.08 4.27
C GLU A 373 -9.41 -14.71 4.86
N ILE A 374 -9.19 -13.68 4.02
CA ILE A 374 -8.92 -12.31 4.50
C ILE A 374 -10.21 -11.63 4.95
N LYS A 375 -11.34 -11.83 4.25
CA LYS A 375 -12.64 -11.26 4.64
C LYS A 375 -13.07 -11.75 6.04
N ALA A 376 -12.74 -12.98 6.42
CA ALA A 376 -12.98 -13.50 7.76
C ALA A 376 -12.10 -12.83 8.84
N ASN A 377 -10.92 -12.32 8.47
CA ASN A 377 -10.02 -11.60 9.36
C ASN A 377 -10.13 -10.08 9.16
N ILE A 378 -11.13 -9.48 9.79
CA ILE A 378 -11.44 -8.04 9.69
C ILE A 378 -10.23 -7.16 10.04
N LYS A 379 -9.39 -7.57 11.00
CA LYS A 379 -8.20 -6.81 11.40
C LYS A 379 -7.15 -6.80 10.30
N CYS A 380 -6.90 -7.94 9.66
CA CYS A 380 -5.97 -8.02 8.53
C CYS A 380 -6.49 -7.20 7.34
N ARG A 381 -7.78 -7.34 6.99
CA ARG A 381 -8.39 -6.56 5.92
C ARG A 381 -8.28 -5.06 6.17
N ALA A 382 -8.62 -4.61 7.39
CA ALA A 382 -8.51 -3.21 7.77
C ALA A 382 -7.07 -2.70 7.70
N ALA A 383 -6.08 -3.51 8.10
CA ALA A 383 -4.67 -3.16 7.97
C ALA A 383 -4.27 -2.99 6.49
N ILE A 384 -4.66 -3.92 5.61
CA ILE A 384 -4.39 -3.83 4.17
C ILE A 384 -5.01 -2.57 3.56
N GLU A 385 -6.29 -2.32 3.84
CA GLU A 385 -6.99 -1.13 3.34
C GLU A 385 -6.35 0.17 3.87
N HIS A 386 -5.91 0.17 5.12
CA HIS A 386 -5.20 1.30 5.71
C HIS A 386 -3.89 1.59 5.00
N GLU A 387 -3.08 0.56 4.72
CA GLU A 387 -1.84 0.70 3.95
C GLU A 387 -2.10 1.24 2.54
N GLN A 388 -3.18 0.79 1.88
CA GLN A 388 -3.58 1.34 0.59
C GLN A 388 -3.85 2.86 0.70
N LEU A 389 -4.47 3.34 1.79
CA LEU A 389 -4.70 4.76 2.05
C LEU A 389 -3.42 5.54 2.35
N ILE A 390 -2.51 4.98 3.15
CA ILE A 390 -1.19 5.59 3.40
C ILE A 390 -0.44 5.76 2.09
N SER A 391 -0.45 4.74 1.22
CA SER A 391 0.23 4.77 -0.08
C SER A 391 -0.20 5.95 -0.97
N LEU A 392 -1.43 6.47 -0.81
CA LEU A 392 -1.95 7.56 -1.62
C LEU A 392 -1.37 8.92 -1.25
N LYS A 393 -0.86 9.08 -0.02
CA LYS A 393 -0.33 10.35 0.47
C LYS A 393 0.91 10.79 -0.31
N ASN A 394 1.72 9.86 -0.82
CA ASN A 394 2.90 10.14 -1.61
C ASN A 394 3.21 8.97 -2.56
N TYR A 395 3.49 9.24 -3.84
CA TYR A 395 3.81 8.18 -4.82
C TYR A 395 5.06 7.36 -4.45
N ARG A 396 5.91 7.89 -3.57
CA ARG A 396 7.11 7.20 -3.05
C ARG A 396 6.77 6.05 -2.11
N PHE A 397 5.61 6.07 -1.45
CA PHE A 397 5.14 5.01 -0.55
C PHE A 397 4.68 3.73 -1.26
N THR A 398 5.08 3.58 -2.52
CA THR A 398 4.97 2.34 -3.27
C THR A 398 6.24 2.19 -4.06
N ARG A 399 7.17 1.40 -3.53
CA ARG A 399 8.52 1.21 -4.07
C ARG A 399 8.53 0.95 -5.58
N LYS A 400 7.74 0.00 -6.06
CA LYS A 400 7.63 -0.33 -7.51
C LYS A 400 7.14 0.84 -8.35
N PHE A 401 6.10 1.55 -7.88
CA PHE A 401 5.58 2.73 -8.57
C PHE A 401 6.64 3.84 -8.62
N LYS A 402 7.34 4.10 -7.52
CA LYS A 402 8.45 5.05 -7.45
C LYS A 402 9.52 4.69 -8.48
N TYR A 403 10.06 3.48 -8.45
CA TYR A 403 11.14 3.08 -9.37
C TYR A 403 10.72 3.16 -10.83
N ALA A 404 9.51 2.69 -11.17
CA ALA A 404 9.02 2.69 -12.54
C ALA A 404 8.72 4.11 -13.06
N CYS A 405 8.14 4.98 -12.22
CA CYS A 405 7.58 6.26 -12.66
C CYS A 405 8.40 7.51 -12.27
N LYS A 406 9.39 7.44 -11.37
CA LYS A 406 10.11 8.62 -10.82
C LYS A 406 10.61 9.60 -11.88
N SER A 407 11.23 9.12 -12.96
CA SER A 407 11.75 9.98 -14.04
C SER A 407 10.64 10.73 -14.78
N TYR A 408 9.50 10.09 -15.00
CA TYR A 408 8.32 10.66 -15.66
C TYR A 408 7.62 11.67 -14.75
N VAL A 409 7.49 11.37 -13.46
CA VAL A 409 6.89 12.28 -12.47
C VAL A 409 7.68 13.58 -12.39
N MET A 410 9.01 13.49 -12.25
CA MET A 410 9.87 14.70 -12.17
C MET A 410 9.81 15.55 -13.44
N LYS A 411 9.59 14.92 -14.61
CA LYS A 411 9.58 15.62 -15.89
C LYS A 411 8.22 16.23 -16.24
N PHE A 412 7.12 15.52 -15.97
CA PHE A 412 5.80 15.86 -16.49
C PHE A 412 4.80 16.30 -15.41
N CYS A 413 5.01 15.92 -14.15
CA CYS A 413 4.08 16.20 -13.04
C CYS A 413 4.78 16.89 -11.84
N PRO A 414 5.52 18.01 -12.04
CA PRO A 414 6.33 18.61 -10.97
C PRO A 414 5.52 19.24 -9.85
N THR A 415 4.25 19.60 -10.09
CA THR A 415 3.35 20.23 -9.12
C THR A 415 2.57 19.23 -8.27
N ALA A 416 2.59 17.95 -8.65
CA ALA A 416 1.83 16.91 -7.96
C ALA A 416 2.49 16.53 -6.63
N GLN A 417 1.74 16.63 -5.53
CA GLN A 417 2.22 16.34 -4.18
C GLN A 417 1.75 14.97 -3.67
N THR A 418 0.57 14.50 -4.11
CA THR A 418 0.00 13.21 -3.71
C THR A 418 0.14 12.17 -4.82
N LYS A 419 0.00 10.88 -4.48
CA LYS A 419 -0.01 9.80 -5.48
C LYS A 419 -1.20 9.95 -6.43
N SER A 420 -2.39 10.33 -5.94
CA SER A 420 -3.58 10.53 -6.77
C SER A 420 -3.36 11.60 -7.86
N GLN A 421 -2.74 12.73 -7.51
CA GLN A 421 -2.41 13.78 -8.48
C GLN A 421 -1.41 13.29 -9.53
N VAL A 422 -0.41 12.51 -9.11
CA VAL A 422 0.55 11.89 -10.02
C VAL A 422 -0.14 10.90 -10.96
N VAL A 423 -1.03 10.05 -10.44
CA VAL A 423 -1.80 9.08 -11.21
C VAL A 423 -2.67 9.79 -12.24
N ASN A 424 -3.41 10.82 -11.85
CA ASN A 424 -4.24 11.61 -12.76
C ASN A 424 -3.41 12.24 -13.89
N CYS A 425 -2.31 12.91 -13.54
CA CYS A 425 -1.39 13.53 -14.51
C CYS A 425 -0.79 12.51 -15.50
N LEU A 426 -0.25 11.38 -15.01
CA LEU A 426 0.32 10.35 -15.88
C LEU A 426 -0.76 9.65 -16.73
N SER A 427 -1.95 9.40 -16.16
CA SER A 427 -3.06 8.78 -16.89
C SER A 427 -3.51 9.63 -18.08
N GLU A 428 -3.52 10.96 -17.93
CA GLU A 428 -3.89 11.87 -18.99
C GLU A 428 -2.88 11.82 -20.16
N ILE A 429 -1.59 11.74 -19.85
CA ILE A 429 -0.52 11.59 -20.86
C ILE A 429 -0.69 10.28 -21.62
N VAL A 430 -0.84 9.15 -20.90
CA VAL A 430 -1.04 7.82 -21.52
C VAL A 430 -2.28 7.82 -22.42
N ARG A 431 -3.38 8.42 -21.96
CA ARG A 431 -4.61 8.53 -22.74
C ARG A 431 -4.40 9.33 -24.02
N ASN A 432 -3.81 10.52 -23.92
CA ASN A 432 -3.58 11.38 -25.09
C ASN A 432 -2.69 10.69 -26.14
N ASP A 433 -1.65 9.98 -25.71
CA ASP A 433 -0.80 9.19 -26.61
C ASP A 433 -1.59 8.06 -27.29
N THR A 434 -2.49 7.40 -26.56
CA THR A 434 -3.34 6.31 -27.06
C THR A 434 -4.32 6.80 -28.12
N ILE A 435 -5.06 7.87 -27.85
CA ILE A 435 -6.06 8.43 -28.79
C ILE A 435 -5.39 8.97 -30.05
N THR A 436 -4.23 9.62 -29.91
CA THR A 436 -3.49 10.17 -31.06
C THR A 436 -2.69 9.12 -31.83
N ARG A 437 -2.77 7.84 -31.45
CA ARG A 437 -1.99 6.71 -32.01
C ARG A 437 -0.49 7.01 -32.06
N LYS A 438 0.01 7.79 -31.10
CA LYS A 438 1.43 8.13 -30.97
C LYS A 438 2.17 7.05 -30.20
N LYS A 439 3.50 7.02 -30.37
CA LYS A 439 4.36 6.20 -29.51
C LYS A 439 4.22 6.69 -28.06
N GLN A 440 4.00 5.75 -27.16
CA GLN A 440 3.79 6.01 -25.73
C GLN A 440 5.01 6.71 -25.11
N THR A 441 4.77 7.86 -24.49
CA THR A 441 5.79 8.67 -23.81
C THR A 441 6.28 8.01 -22.53
N ILE A 442 5.38 7.31 -21.84
CA ILE A 442 5.64 6.65 -20.55
C ILE A 442 6.04 5.17 -20.78
N SER A 443 7.04 4.69 -20.03
CA SER A 443 7.54 3.31 -20.15
C SER A 443 6.45 2.27 -19.90
N LYS A 444 6.65 1.06 -20.45
CA LYS A 444 5.75 -0.07 -20.20
C LYS A 444 5.62 -0.38 -18.70
N ASP A 445 6.73 -0.35 -17.96
CA ASP A 445 6.74 -0.66 -16.53
C ASP A 445 5.95 0.38 -15.72
N CYS A 446 6.13 1.68 -16.00
CA CYS A 446 5.36 2.72 -15.33
C CYS A 446 3.88 2.64 -15.69
N ARG A 447 3.55 2.36 -16.96
CA ARG A 447 2.15 2.16 -17.38
C ARG A 447 1.50 0.97 -16.68
N GLN A 448 2.23 -0.12 -16.45
CA GLN A 448 1.71 -1.27 -15.70
C GLN A 448 1.42 -0.91 -14.23
N GLN A 449 2.35 -0.21 -13.57
CA GLN A 449 2.15 0.26 -12.19
C GLN A 449 1.00 1.28 -12.09
N LEU A 450 0.87 2.16 -13.08
CA LEU A 450 -0.23 3.12 -13.20
C LEU A 450 -1.58 2.41 -13.36
N ARG A 451 -1.66 1.40 -14.24
CA ARG A 451 -2.86 0.58 -14.44
C ARG A 451 -3.27 -0.12 -13.15
N SER A 452 -2.32 -0.77 -12.46
CA SER A 452 -2.59 -1.43 -11.17
C SER A 452 -3.15 -0.45 -10.14
N GLN A 453 -2.58 0.76 -10.07
CA GLN A 453 -3.06 1.79 -9.16
C GLN A 453 -4.47 2.28 -9.52
N LEU A 454 -4.76 2.51 -10.80
CA LEU A 454 -6.08 2.92 -11.28
C LEU A 454 -7.12 1.83 -11.00
N PHE A 455 -6.80 0.57 -11.24
CA PHE A 455 -7.68 -0.57 -10.94
C PHE A 455 -8.09 -0.60 -9.46
N HIS A 456 -7.14 -0.39 -8.54
CA HIS A 456 -7.46 -0.29 -7.11
C HIS A 456 -8.31 0.94 -6.76
N GLN A 457 -8.12 2.07 -7.47
CA GLN A 457 -8.98 3.24 -7.28
C GLN A 457 -10.43 2.98 -7.70
N LYS A 458 -10.66 2.17 -8.74
CA LYS A 458 -12.02 1.81 -9.19
C LYS A 458 -12.68 0.77 -8.28
N GLU A 459 -11.86 -0.04 -7.60
CA GLU A 459 -12.34 -1.04 -6.66
C GLU A 459 -12.89 -0.44 -5.36
N ASN A 460 -12.34 0.67 -4.87
CA ASN A 460 -12.86 1.32 -3.66
C ASN A 460 -12.76 2.83 -3.74
N ILE A 461 -13.89 3.54 -3.60
CA ILE A 461 -13.94 5.00 -3.72
C ILE A 461 -13.07 5.72 -2.68
N ASN A 462 -12.78 5.08 -1.54
CA ASN A 462 -11.84 5.63 -0.55
C ASN A 462 -10.40 5.72 -1.07
N LEU A 463 -10.06 4.94 -2.10
CA LEU A 463 -8.75 4.96 -2.74
C LEU A 463 -8.61 6.06 -3.81
N ASP A 464 -9.71 6.76 -4.10
CA ASP A 464 -9.73 7.99 -4.90
C ASP A 464 -10.27 9.17 -4.05
N PRO A 465 -9.40 9.83 -3.26
CA PRO A 465 -9.81 10.93 -2.39
C PRO A 465 -10.41 12.13 -3.15
N GLU A 466 -9.99 12.36 -4.39
CA GLU A 466 -10.49 13.47 -5.22
C GLU A 466 -11.93 13.19 -5.65
N LEU A 467 -12.22 11.98 -6.14
CA LEU A 467 -13.58 11.54 -6.47
C LEU A 467 -14.48 11.51 -5.23
N LYS A 468 -13.99 10.92 -4.13
CA LYS A 468 -14.77 10.79 -2.89
C LYS A 468 -15.21 12.15 -2.36
N GLU A 469 -14.30 13.14 -2.34
CA GLU A 469 -14.65 14.47 -1.86
C GLU A 469 -15.61 15.18 -2.82
N ALA A 470 -15.40 15.06 -4.14
CA ALA A 470 -16.29 15.63 -5.16
C ALA A 470 -17.71 15.07 -5.08
N CYS A 471 -17.86 13.78 -4.78
CA CYS A 471 -19.14 13.06 -4.72
C CYS A 471 -19.69 12.88 -3.29
N LYS A 472 -19.10 13.53 -2.28
CA LYS A 472 -19.43 13.30 -0.87
C LYS A 472 -20.92 13.46 -0.54
N ASN A 473 -21.55 14.52 -1.07
CA ASN A 473 -22.97 14.79 -0.82
C ASN A 473 -23.88 13.81 -1.59
N ASP A 474 -23.50 13.47 -2.82
CA ASP A 474 -24.26 12.54 -3.66
C ASP A 474 -24.20 11.12 -3.08
N LEU A 475 -23.05 10.70 -2.56
CA LEU A 475 -22.89 9.43 -1.83
C LEU A 475 -23.82 9.34 -0.62
N ALA A 476 -23.86 10.41 0.19
CA ALA A 476 -24.73 10.45 1.37
C ALA A 476 -26.23 10.49 1.01
N THR A 477 -26.58 11.04 -0.16
CA THR A 477 -27.98 11.22 -0.57
C THR A 477 -28.52 9.99 -1.30
N TYR A 478 -27.74 9.45 -2.24
CA TYR A 478 -28.19 8.41 -3.17
C TYR A 478 -27.60 7.03 -2.88
N CYS A 479 -26.44 6.95 -2.23
CA CYS A 479 -25.68 5.70 -2.03
C CYS A 479 -25.33 5.41 -0.55
N ALA A 480 -26.09 5.95 0.42
CA ALA A 480 -25.73 5.89 1.84
C ALA A 480 -25.55 4.48 2.42
N ASN A 481 -26.28 3.48 1.91
CA ASN A 481 -26.24 2.10 2.39
C ASN A 481 -25.37 1.18 1.53
N ILE A 482 -24.66 1.73 0.54
CA ILE A 482 -23.85 0.96 -0.40
C ILE A 482 -22.42 0.85 0.14
N PRO A 483 -21.80 -0.34 0.15
CA PRO A 483 -20.41 -0.49 0.57
C PRO A 483 -19.48 0.29 -0.37
N HIS A 484 -18.42 0.85 0.20
CA HIS A 484 -17.46 1.66 -0.57
C HIS A 484 -16.50 0.85 -1.44
N GLY A 485 -16.30 -0.43 -1.12
CA GLY A 485 -15.42 -1.35 -1.84
C GLY A 485 -16.14 -2.20 -2.89
N GLU A 486 -15.37 -3.06 -3.57
CA GLU A 486 -15.85 -3.95 -4.64
C GLU A 486 -16.59 -3.19 -5.76
N ALA A 487 -16.16 -1.96 -6.06
CA ALA A 487 -16.76 -0.99 -6.99
C ALA A 487 -18.21 -0.56 -6.70
N ALA A 488 -18.86 -1.08 -5.65
CA ALA A 488 -20.29 -0.89 -5.43
C ALA A 488 -20.71 0.59 -5.31
N ALA A 489 -19.96 1.41 -4.56
CA ALA A 489 -20.24 2.84 -4.47
C ALA A 489 -20.02 3.58 -5.80
N LEU A 490 -19.03 3.18 -6.60
CA LEU A 490 -18.77 3.76 -7.92
C LEU A 490 -19.90 3.40 -8.89
N GLU A 491 -20.32 2.14 -8.95
CA GLU A 491 -21.45 1.69 -9.78
C GLU A 491 -22.75 2.40 -9.37
N CYS A 492 -23.01 2.57 -8.07
CA CYS A 492 -24.18 3.31 -7.57
C CYS A 492 -24.21 4.75 -8.08
N LEU A 493 -23.07 5.44 -8.06
CA LEU A 493 -22.96 6.79 -8.60
C LEU A 493 -23.13 6.79 -10.13
N GLN A 494 -22.47 5.88 -10.84
CA GLN A 494 -22.53 5.81 -12.31
C GLN A 494 -23.93 5.48 -12.86
N THR A 495 -24.69 4.66 -12.15
CA THR A 495 -26.04 4.20 -12.54
C THR A 495 -27.18 5.03 -11.92
N SER A 496 -26.86 6.10 -11.19
CA SER A 496 -27.88 6.95 -10.56
C SER A 496 -28.76 7.61 -11.61
N ASN A 497 -30.06 7.28 -11.58
CA ASN A 497 -31.08 7.88 -12.44
C ASN A 497 -31.46 9.32 -12.01
N GLN A 498 -30.88 9.82 -10.91
CA GLN A 498 -31.11 11.15 -10.36
C GLN A 498 -29.96 12.07 -10.76
N GLU A 499 -30.25 13.37 -10.93
CA GLU A 499 -29.20 14.33 -11.27
C GLU A 499 -28.20 14.51 -10.11
N LEU A 500 -27.04 13.89 -10.26
CA LEU A 500 -25.89 14.11 -9.39
C LEU A 500 -25.44 15.58 -9.46
N SER A 501 -24.78 16.04 -8.41
CA SER A 501 -24.17 17.37 -8.38
C SER A 501 -23.19 17.57 -9.54
N VAL A 502 -23.08 18.81 -10.04
CA VAL A 502 -22.18 19.16 -11.15
C VAL A 502 -20.72 18.78 -10.83
N ILE A 503 -20.30 18.93 -9.57
CA ILE A 503 -18.94 18.61 -9.13
C ILE A 503 -18.69 17.10 -9.20
N CYS A 504 -19.63 16.28 -8.73
CA CYS A 504 -19.52 14.83 -8.82
C CYS A 504 -19.57 14.34 -10.28
N ARG A 505 -20.47 14.88 -11.11
CA ARG A 505 -20.52 14.55 -12.55
C ARG A 505 -19.19 14.80 -13.26
N LYS A 506 -18.54 15.94 -12.96
CA LYS A 506 -17.21 16.25 -13.51
C LYS A 506 -16.14 15.25 -13.10
N ALA A 507 -16.14 14.82 -11.84
CA ALA A 507 -15.20 13.83 -11.35
C ALA A 507 -15.45 12.45 -11.97
N LEU A 508 -16.71 12.02 -12.06
CA LEU A 508 -17.12 10.76 -12.71
C LEU A 508 -16.79 10.76 -14.20
N PHE A 509 -16.93 11.89 -14.89
CA PHE A 509 -16.56 12.04 -16.29
C PHE A 509 -15.09 11.68 -16.53
N ILE A 510 -14.19 12.11 -15.64
CA ILE A 510 -12.77 11.76 -15.70
C ILE A 510 -12.58 10.26 -15.48
N VAL A 511 -13.28 9.67 -14.52
CA VAL A 511 -13.23 8.22 -14.24
C VAL A 511 -13.67 7.40 -15.45
N LYS A 512 -14.85 7.68 -16.00
CA LYS A 512 -15.36 7.01 -17.20
C LYS A 512 -14.39 7.14 -18.37
N LYS A 513 -13.84 8.33 -18.58
CA LYS A 513 -12.84 8.58 -19.62
C LYS A 513 -11.60 7.68 -19.47
N GLN A 514 -11.15 7.42 -18.24
CA GLN A 514 -10.05 6.49 -17.99
C GLN A 514 -10.47 5.03 -18.28
N GLU A 515 -11.65 4.59 -17.81
CA GLU A 515 -12.16 3.22 -17.98
C GLU A 515 -12.41 2.85 -19.44
N PHE A 516 -12.94 3.78 -20.23
CA PHE A 516 -13.11 3.59 -21.66
C PHE A 516 -11.81 3.73 -22.46
N THR A 517 -10.78 4.37 -21.89
CA THR A 517 -9.44 4.37 -22.49
C THR A 517 -8.73 3.03 -22.31
N ASP A 518 -8.91 2.41 -21.15
CA ASP A 518 -8.27 1.14 -20.79
C ASP A 518 -9.24 0.27 -19.99
N ASN A 519 -9.93 -0.64 -20.67
CA ASN A 519 -10.99 -1.43 -20.03
C ASN A 519 -10.48 -2.33 -18.90
N ALA A 520 -9.17 -2.59 -18.82
CA ALA A 520 -8.58 -3.38 -17.75
C ALA A 520 -8.53 -2.66 -16.39
N ILE A 521 -8.81 -1.35 -16.33
CA ILE A 521 -8.92 -0.65 -15.06
C ILE A 521 -10.35 -0.62 -14.50
N ASP A 522 -11.36 -0.99 -15.30
CA ASP A 522 -12.74 -1.12 -14.84
C ASP A 522 -12.87 -2.36 -13.96
N TYR A 523 -12.85 -2.13 -12.65
CA TYR A 523 -12.85 -3.21 -11.66
C TYR A 523 -14.09 -4.09 -11.79
N HIS A 524 -15.27 -3.49 -11.95
CA HIS A 524 -16.53 -4.23 -12.01
C HIS A 524 -16.63 -5.06 -13.30
N LEU A 525 -16.20 -4.52 -14.45
CA LEU A 525 -16.12 -5.27 -15.70
C LEU A 525 -15.17 -6.46 -15.57
N VAL A 526 -13.94 -6.24 -15.14
CA VAL A 526 -12.92 -7.30 -15.08
C VAL A 526 -13.33 -8.41 -14.10
N THR A 527 -13.84 -8.04 -12.92
CA THR A 527 -14.21 -9.03 -11.89
C THR A 527 -15.51 -9.77 -12.22
N SER A 528 -16.54 -9.07 -12.73
CA SER A 528 -17.81 -9.71 -13.10
C SER A 528 -17.68 -10.58 -14.35
N CYS A 529 -16.78 -10.22 -15.27
CA CYS A 529 -16.56 -10.96 -16.51
C CYS A 529 -15.34 -11.90 -16.48
N ASN A 530 -14.70 -12.14 -15.32
CA ASN A 530 -13.41 -12.85 -15.26
C ASN A 530 -13.43 -14.19 -16.02
N ASN A 531 -14.47 -15.01 -15.81
CA ASN A 531 -14.60 -16.31 -16.48
C ASN A 531 -14.73 -16.17 -18.01
N MET A 532 -15.45 -15.14 -18.47
CA MET A 532 -15.63 -14.87 -19.90
C MET A 532 -14.36 -14.30 -20.53
N ILE A 533 -13.60 -13.50 -19.78
CA ILE A 533 -12.30 -12.98 -20.20
C ILE A 533 -11.32 -14.15 -20.39
N ASP A 534 -11.27 -15.08 -19.44
CA ASP A 534 -10.41 -16.25 -19.52
C ASP A 534 -10.78 -17.17 -20.69
N LEU A 535 -12.08 -17.35 -20.96
CA LEU A 535 -12.58 -18.21 -22.02
C LEU A 535 -12.38 -17.61 -23.42
N TYR A 536 -12.77 -16.34 -23.61
CA TYR A 536 -12.84 -15.71 -24.94
C TYR A 536 -11.71 -14.74 -25.24
N CYS A 537 -11.12 -14.10 -24.23
CA CYS A 537 -10.26 -12.91 -24.41
C CYS A 537 -8.83 -13.08 -23.88
N HIS A 538 -8.36 -14.31 -23.64
CA HIS A 538 -7.03 -14.59 -23.07
C HIS A 538 -5.84 -13.97 -23.83
N ASN A 539 -5.94 -13.79 -25.16
CA ASN A 539 -4.89 -13.21 -26.01
C ASN A 539 -5.14 -11.75 -26.40
N THR A 540 -6.19 -11.13 -25.87
CA THR A 540 -6.57 -9.77 -26.23
C THR A 540 -5.75 -8.76 -25.44
N GLU A 541 -5.39 -7.63 -26.07
CA GLU A 541 -4.79 -6.52 -25.35
C GLU A 541 -5.76 -6.02 -24.26
N SER A 542 -5.28 -5.87 -23.03
CA SER A 542 -6.13 -5.57 -21.87
C SER A 542 -6.95 -4.27 -22.02
N ALA A 543 -6.47 -3.32 -22.81
CA ALA A 543 -7.19 -2.08 -23.08
C ALA A 543 -8.44 -2.25 -23.98
N LYS A 544 -8.58 -3.39 -24.68
CA LYS A 544 -9.67 -3.71 -25.61
C LYS A 544 -10.57 -4.85 -25.13
N LEU A 545 -10.60 -5.10 -23.83
CA LEU A 545 -11.39 -6.19 -23.25
C LEU A 545 -12.89 -6.01 -23.54
N LEU A 546 -13.42 -4.78 -23.49
CA LEU A 546 -14.82 -4.52 -23.77
C LEU A 546 -15.18 -4.89 -25.21
N ASP A 547 -14.33 -4.54 -26.18
CA ASP A 547 -14.54 -4.86 -27.60
C ASP A 547 -14.55 -6.39 -27.84
N CYS A 548 -13.64 -7.12 -27.19
CA CYS A 548 -13.59 -8.58 -27.28
C CYS A 548 -14.84 -9.23 -26.66
N LEU A 549 -15.19 -8.84 -25.43
CA LEU A 549 -16.37 -9.38 -24.75
C LEU A 549 -17.66 -9.06 -25.52
N LYS A 550 -17.75 -7.85 -26.10
CA LYS A 550 -18.85 -7.43 -26.97
C LYS A 550 -19.00 -8.34 -28.20
N ALA A 551 -17.91 -8.74 -28.84
CA ALA A 551 -17.94 -9.61 -30.02
C ALA A 551 -18.50 -11.01 -29.69
N HIS A 552 -18.28 -11.50 -28.47
CA HIS A 552 -18.71 -12.83 -28.02
C HIS A 552 -20.02 -12.83 -27.20
N LYS A 553 -20.65 -11.67 -26.97
CA LYS A 553 -21.83 -11.53 -26.08
C LYS A 553 -23.09 -12.32 -26.48
N GLN A 554 -23.10 -12.92 -27.67
CA GLN A 554 -24.20 -13.70 -28.22
C GLN A 554 -23.94 -15.22 -28.19
N GLU A 555 -22.78 -15.65 -27.71
CA GLU A 555 -22.47 -17.07 -27.53
C GLU A 555 -23.36 -17.69 -26.44
N THR A 556 -23.70 -18.97 -26.58
CA THR A 556 -24.71 -19.63 -25.73
C THR A 556 -24.25 -19.88 -24.30
N ASP A 557 -22.95 -20.01 -24.09
CA ASP A 557 -22.27 -20.22 -22.82
C ASP A 557 -21.74 -18.91 -22.22
N PHE A 558 -22.15 -17.78 -22.79
CA PHE A 558 -21.80 -16.47 -22.27
C PHE A 558 -22.60 -16.14 -21.01
N ASP A 559 -21.92 -15.72 -19.94
CA ASP A 559 -22.53 -15.40 -18.65
C ASP A 559 -23.46 -14.18 -18.73
N ASP A 560 -24.70 -14.33 -18.26
CA ASP A 560 -25.73 -13.29 -18.29
C ASP A 560 -25.36 -12.07 -17.43
N ASN A 561 -24.68 -12.27 -16.29
CA ASN A 561 -24.23 -11.15 -15.46
C ASN A 561 -23.18 -10.31 -16.21
N CYS A 562 -22.15 -10.96 -16.77
CA CYS A 562 -21.19 -10.29 -17.63
C CYS A 562 -21.88 -9.60 -18.83
N LYS A 563 -22.88 -10.23 -19.45
CA LYS A 563 -23.66 -9.65 -20.56
C LYS A 563 -24.35 -8.35 -20.14
N MET A 564 -24.95 -8.32 -18.95
CA MET A 564 -25.55 -7.10 -18.38
C MET A 564 -24.51 -5.99 -18.18
N VAL A 565 -23.33 -6.32 -17.64
CA VAL A 565 -22.26 -5.33 -17.44
C VAL A 565 -21.81 -4.73 -18.77
N ILE A 566 -21.56 -5.57 -19.77
CA ILE A 566 -21.14 -5.11 -21.11
C ILE A 566 -22.19 -4.16 -21.68
N VAL A 567 -23.47 -4.53 -21.65
CA VAL A 567 -24.52 -3.67 -22.22
C VAL A 567 -24.62 -2.34 -21.46
N ASN A 568 -24.51 -2.33 -20.12
CA ASN A 568 -24.45 -1.08 -19.36
C ASN A 568 -23.27 -0.20 -19.79
N ARG A 569 -22.08 -0.77 -19.99
CA ARG A 569 -20.92 -0.02 -20.49
C ARG A 569 -21.12 0.50 -21.91
N LEU A 570 -21.83 -0.23 -22.78
CA LEU A 570 -22.18 0.27 -24.12
C LEU A 570 -23.19 1.41 -24.06
N ILE A 571 -24.16 1.36 -23.14
CA ILE A 571 -25.09 2.48 -22.88
C ILE A 571 -24.28 3.71 -22.45
N GLU A 572 -23.39 3.55 -21.47
CA GLU A 572 -22.52 4.63 -20.98
C GLU A 572 -21.62 5.19 -22.09
N GLN A 573 -21.01 4.33 -22.91
CA GLN A 573 -20.15 4.74 -24.03
C GLN A 573 -20.88 5.64 -25.02
N ASN A 574 -22.16 5.36 -25.31
CA ASN A 574 -22.95 6.13 -26.25
C ASN A 574 -23.47 7.46 -25.70
N THR A 575 -23.34 7.73 -24.40
CA THR A 575 -23.70 9.03 -23.82
C THR A 575 -22.77 10.16 -24.24
N ASP A 576 -21.52 9.87 -24.61
CA ASP A 576 -20.54 10.87 -25.02
C ASP A 576 -19.51 10.31 -25.99
N TYR A 577 -19.25 11.01 -27.09
CA TYR A 577 -18.27 10.60 -28.10
C TYR A 577 -16.86 10.40 -27.51
N ARG A 578 -16.51 11.08 -26.41
CA ARG A 578 -15.21 10.98 -25.73
C ARG A 578 -14.99 9.65 -25.00
N PHE A 579 -16.04 8.86 -24.83
CA PHE A 579 -15.97 7.50 -24.29
C PHE A 579 -15.80 6.44 -25.38
N ASN A 580 -15.99 6.78 -26.65
CA ASN A 580 -15.72 5.89 -27.76
C ASN A 580 -14.41 6.28 -28.46
N ASN A 581 -13.34 5.51 -28.21
CA ASN A 581 -12.03 5.77 -28.81
C ASN A 581 -11.99 5.46 -30.31
N ASN A 582 -12.76 4.45 -30.75
CA ASN A 582 -12.85 4.07 -32.15
C ASN A 582 -13.49 5.21 -32.94
N LEU A 583 -14.64 5.72 -32.47
CA LEU A 583 -15.32 6.90 -32.99
C LEU A 583 -14.41 8.14 -33.00
N GLN A 584 -13.74 8.47 -31.89
CA GLN A 584 -12.82 9.60 -31.85
C GLN A 584 -11.69 9.50 -32.87
N SER A 585 -11.16 8.29 -33.10
CA SER A 585 -10.06 8.08 -34.03
C SER A 585 -10.51 8.04 -35.49
N ALA A 586 -11.67 7.45 -35.78
CA ALA A 586 -12.24 7.31 -37.12
C ALA A 586 -12.87 8.63 -37.61
N CYS A 587 -13.62 9.32 -36.74
CA CYS A 587 -14.34 10.55 -37.06
C CYS A 587 -13.60 11.84 -36.69
N LYS A 588 -12.30 11.78 -36.36
CA LYS A 588 -11.55 12.95 -35.87
C LYS A 588 -11.71 14.19 -36.76
N VAL A 589 -11.49 14.01 -38.07
CA VAL A 589 -11.53 15.10 -39.05
C VAL A 589 -12.95 15.65 -39.21
N ASP A 590 -13.94 14.75 -39.20
CA ASP A 590 -15.35 15.13 -39.36
C ASP A 590 -15.89 15.86 -38.13
N ILE A 591 -15.50 15.43 -36.93
CA ILE A 591 -15.84 16.11 -35.67
C ILE A 591 -15.25 17.54 -35.65
N GLU A 592 -13.97 17.69 -36.00
CA GLU A 592 -13.31 19.00 -36.07
C GLU A 592 -13.96 19.91 -37.12
N LYS A 593 -14.37 19.35 -38.26
CA LYS A 593 -14.95 20.10 -39.39
C LYS A 593 -16.42 20.51 -39.17
N PHE A 594 -17.25 19.60 -38.66
CA PHE A 594 -18.70 19.79 -38.64
C PHE A 594 -19.27 20.05 -37.23
N CYS A 595 -18.69 19.46 -36.19
CA CYS A 595 -19.25 19.49 -34.84
C CYS A 595 -18.49 20.41 -33.88
N SER A 596 -17.47 21.13 -34.35
CA SER A 596 -16.64 22.03 -33.54
C SER A 596 -17.42 23.14 -32.84
N ILE A 597 -18.50 23.65 -33.46
CA ILE A 597 -19.36 24.68 -32.85
C ILE A 597 -20.05 24.14 -31.59
N ILE A 598 -20.53 22.89 -31.62
CA ILE A 598 -21.16 22.23 -30.47
C ILE A 598 -20.12 22.07 -29.36
N ILE A 599 -18.92 21.59 -29.71
CA ILE A 599 -17.83 21.37 -28.75
C ILE A 599 -17.37 22.69 -28.10
N ALA A 600 -17.33 23.79 -28.86
CA ALA A 600 -16.89 25.09 -28.36
C ALA A 600 -17.86 25.72 -27.34
N ASN A 601 -19.16 25.42 -27.47
CA ASN A 601 -20.21 26.02 -26.63
C ASN A 601 -20.55 25.19 -25.38
N GLU A 602 -20.01 23.99 -25.26
CA GLU A 602 -20.35 23.03 -24.20
C GLU A 602 -19.19 22.79 -23.22
N PRO A 603 -19.49 22.45 -21.96
CA PRO A 603 -18.45 22.14 -20.97
C PRO A 603 -17.63 20.91 -21.36
N GLN A 604 -16.30 21.03 -21.27
CA GLN A 604 -15.34 19.98 -21.63
C GLN A 604 -15.20 18.87 -20.58
N ASP A 605 -15.87 19.00 -19.43
CA ASP A 605 -15.73 18.14 -18.27
C ASP A 605 -17.03 17.45 -17.84
N ILE A 606 -18.09 17.51 -18.66
CA ILE A 606 -19.38 16.85 -18.42
C ILE A 606 -19.85 16.16 -19.70
N GLU A 607 -20.61 15.07 -19.58
CA GLU A 607 -21.22 14.37 -20.71
C GLU A 607 -22.09 15.31 -21.58
N LEU A 608 -21.94 15.19 -22.90
CA LEU A 608 -22.69 15.97 -23.90
C LEU A 608 -24.02 15.29 -24.30
N HIS A 609 -24.40 14.18 -23.65
CA HIS A 609 -25.64 13.45 -23.88
C HIS A 609 -25.92 13.16 -25.37
N GLY A 610 -24.91 12.69 -26.09
CA GLY A 610 -25.04 12.30 -27.50
C GLY A 610 -25.09 13.46 -28.51
N LYS A 611 -24.96 14.74 -28.12
CA LYS A 611 -25.02 15.90 -29.05
C LYS A 611 -24.05 15.81 -30.23
N VAL A 612 -22.82 15.33 -29.99
CA VAL A 612 -21.82 15.16 -31.06
C VAL A 612 -22.18 13.99 -31.97
N LEU A 613 -22.67 12.88 -31.39
CA LEU A 613 -23.16 11.75 -32.18
C LEU A 613 -24.33 12.17 -33.06
N TYR A 614 -25.26 12.97 -32.53
CA TYR A 614 -26.36 13.56 -33.31
C TYR A 614 -25.86 14.42 -34.49
N CYS A 615 -24.89 15.30 -34.25
CA CYS A 615 -24.26 16.07 -35.32
C CYS A 615 -23.66 15.18 -36.41
N LEU A 616 -23.00 14.08 -36.02
CA LEU A 616 -22.47 13.11 -36.98
C LEU A 616 -23.60 12.39 -37.73
N LYS A 617 -24.68 11.97 -37.06
CA LYS A 617 -25.88 11.40 -37.70
C LYS A 617 -26.48 12.34 -38.75
N GLU A 618 -26.59 13.64 -38.45
CA GLU A 618 -27.05 14.63 -39.44
C GLU A 618 -26.14 14.65 -40.68
N LYS A 619 -24.82 14.56 -40.50
CA LYS A 619 -23.85 14.57 -41.62
C LYS A 619 -23.74 13.24 -42.34
N PHE A 620 -24.07 12.14 -41.68
CA PHE A 620 -24.24 10.82 -42.28
C PHE A 620 -25.43 10.82 -43.25
N ARG A 621 -26.56 11.40 -42.84
CA ARG A 621 -27.74 11.58 -43.71
C ARG A 621 -27.46 12.47 -44.93
N GLU A 622 -26.53 13.40 -44.80
CA GLU A 622 -26.07 14.26 -45.90
C GLU A 622 -24.96 13.61 -46.77
N SER A 623 -24.49 12.41 -46.44
CA SER A 623 -23.35 11.72 -47.07
C SER A 623 -22.08 12.59 -47.16
N LYS A 624 -21.79 13.35 -46.09
CA LYS A 624 -20.67 14.31 -46.02
C LYS A 624 -19.49 13.84 -45.18
N LEU A 625 -19.61 12.69 -44.53
CA LEU A 625 -18.59 12.14 -43.64
C LEU A 625 -17.49 11.45 -44.44
N THR A 626 -16.34 11.21 -43.79
CA THR A 626 -15.30 10.36 -44.38
C THR A 626 -15.69 8.89 -44.29
N THR A 627 -15.26 8.06 -45.25
CA THR A 627 -15.59 6.62 -45.28
C THR A 627 -15.26 5.89 -43.98
N ASN A 628 -14.13 6.21 -43.34
CA ASN A 628 -13.78 5.63 -42.04
C ASN A 628 -14.79 6.01 -40.94
N CYS A 629 -15.27 7.25 -40.95
CA CYS A 629 -16.26 7.73 -40.00
C CYS A 629 -17.65 7.15 -40.30
N GLU A 630 -18.03 7.05 -41.58
CA GLU A 630 -19.29 6.44 -42.02
C GLU A 630 -19.38 4.99 -41.56
N ASN A 631 -18.35 4.18 -41.79
CA ASN A 631 -18.30 2.78 -41.36
C ASN A 631 -18.42 2.63 -39.84
N GLU A 632 -17.69 3.44 -39.07
CA GLU A 632 -17.76 3.39 -37.61
C GLU A 632 -19.13 3.85 -37.09
N LEU A 633 -19.72 4.87 -37.70
CA LEU A 633 -21.05 5.35 -37.34
C LEU A 633 -22.14 4.33 -37.71
N ALA A 634 -22.04 3.68 -38.87
CA ALA A 634 -22.95 2.60 -39.27
C ALA A 634 -22.93 1.44 -38.26
N ASN A 635 -21.75 1.06 -37.75
CA ASN A 635 -21.64 0.06 -36.67
C ASN A 635 -22.36 0.50 -35.39
N ILE A 636 -22.23 1.77 -35.00
CA ILE A 636 -22.93 2.32 -33.83
C ILE A 636 -24.45 2.29 -34.06
N LEU A 637 -24.92 2.72 -35.24
CA LEU A 637 -26.33 2.71 -35.60
C LEU A 637 -26.92 1.30 -35.59
N LYS A 638 -26.19 0.32 -36.15
CA LYS A 638 -26.55 -1.10 -36.13
C LYS A 638 -26.77 -1.62 -34.71
N GLU A 639 -25.94 -1.20 -33.77
CA GLU A 639 -26.06 -1.59 -32.37
C GLU A 639 -27.26 -0.92 -31.68
N GLN A 640 -27.49 0.37 -31.98
CA GLN A 640 -28.66 1.11 -31.51
C GLN A 640 -29.97 0.50 -32.00
N ALA A 641 -30.00 0.06 -33.26
CA ALA A 641 -31.16 -0.62 -33.85
C ALA A 641 -31.49 -1.95 -33.16
N LEU A 642 -30.48 -2.70 -32.70
CA LEU A 642 -30.71 -3.94 -31.95
C LEU A 642 -31.13 -3.70 -30.51
N ASN A 643 -30.63 -2.63 -29.87
CA ASN A 643 -30.97 -2.28 -28.51
C ASN A 643 -31.16 -0.76 -28.36
N TYR A 644 -32.42 -0.33 -28.35
CA TYR A 644 -32.81 1.07 -28.29
C TYR A 644 -32.20 1.85 -27.10
N ARG A 645 -31.78 1.17 -26.02
CA ARG A 645 -31.14 1.80 -24.85
C ARG A 645 -29.75 2.36 -25.16
N LEU A 646 -29.12 1.87 -26.23
CA LEU A 646 -27.85 2.38 -26.74
C LEU A 646 -27.99 3.71 -27.48
N ASP A 647 -29.22 4.15 -27.78
CA ASP A 647 -29.50 5.48 -28.29
C ASP A 647 -30.03 6.39 -27.15
N PRO A 648 -29.20 7.31 -26.62
CA PRO A 648 -29.60 8.19 -25.52
C PRO A 648 -30.74 9.14 -25.88
N LEU A 649 -30.87 9.54 -27.15
CA LEU A 649 -31.92 10.46 -27.60
C LEU A 649 -33.24 9.72 -27.75
N LEU A 650 -33.24 8.56 -28.40
CA LEU A 650 -34.43 7.73 -28.52
C LEU A 650 -34.98 7.35 -27.14
N GLY A 651 -34.12 6.89 -26.23
CA GLY A 651 -34.51 6.55 -24.86
C GLY A 651 -35.06 7.73 -24.05
N LYS A 652 -34.61 8.96 -24.34
CA LYS A 652 -35.08 10.18 -23.67
C LYS A 652 -36.37 10.72 -24.28
N LEU A 653 -36.42 10.88 -25.61
CA LEU A 653 -37.51 11.53 -26.34
C LEU A 653 -38.73 10.62 -26.51
N CYS A 654 -38.53 9.32 -26.67
CA CYS A 654 -39.59 8.32 -26.86
C CYS A 654 -39.92 7.54 -25.58
N LYS A 655 -39.47 8.00 -24.40
CA LYS A 655 -39.65 7.28 -23.13
C LYS A 655 -41.12 6.89 -22.87
N ALA A 656 -42.05 7.81 -23.12
CA ALA A 656 -43.47 7.59 -22.88
C ALA A 656 -44.05 6.57 -23.88
N GLU A 657 -43.74 6.71 -25.16
CA GLU A 657 -44.19 5.81 -26.23
C GLU A 657 -43.63 4.39 -26.06
N ILE A 658 -42.36 4.25 -25.66
CA ILE A 658 -41.75 2.95 -25.37
C ILE A 658 -42.49 2.25 -24.22
N GLN A 659 -42.87 2.99 -23.18
CA GLN A 659 -43.55 2.42 -22.02
C GLN A 659 -45.03 2.10 -22.26
N THR A 660 -45.69 2.80 -23.18
CA THR A 660 -47.16 2.73 -23.35
C THR A 660 -47.62 2.08 -24.66
N ILE A 661 -46.84 2.20 -25.74
CA ILE A 661 -47.19 1.74 -27.08
C ILE A 661 -46.33 0.53 -27.46
N CYS A 662 -45.02 0.62 -27.20
CA CYS A 662 -44.03 -0.36 -27.62
C CYS A 662 -43.44 -1.13 -26.43
N SER A 663 -44.26 -1.37 -25.40
CA SER A 663 -43.84 -2.11 -24.21
C SER A 663 -43.61 -3.57 -24.56
N VAL A 664 -42.38 -4.06 -24.39
CA VAL A 664 -42.04 -5.46 -24.56
C VAL A 664 -42.15 -6.20 -23.21
N PRO A 665 -42.86 -7.34 -23.12
CA PRO A 665 -42.94 -8.13 -21.88
C PRO A 665 -41.55 -8.62 -21.47
N ASN A 666 -41.16 -8.41 -20.21
CA ASN A 666 -39.85 -8.78 -19.66
C ASN A 666 -38.66 -8.23 -20.49
N ASP A 667 -38.74 -6.97 -20.92
CA ASP A 667 -37.65 -6.31 -21.63
C ASP A 667 -36.42 -6.09 -20.74
N LEU A 668 -35.53 -7.09 -20.74
CA LEU A 668 -34.23 -7.03 -20.06
C LEU A 668 -33.31 -6.03 -20.76
N ILE A 669 -32.40 -5.40 -20.03
CA ILE A 669 -31.40 -4.48 -20.60
C ILE A 669 -30.58 -5.16 -21.70
N THR A 670 -30.32 -6.46 -21.58
CA THR A 670 -29.58 -7.27 -22.55
C THR A 670 -30.36 -7.64 -23.81
N ASN A 671 -31.66 -7.33 -23.87
CA ASN A 671 -32.47 -7.58 -25.04
C ASN A 671 -31.88 -6.84 -26.25
N SER A 672 -31.56 -7.60 -27.31
CA SER A 672 -30.85 -7.12 -28.51
C SER A 672 -31.53 -7.62 -29.78
N ASN A 673 -32.86 -7.63 -29.81
CA ASN A 673 -33.67 -8.14 -30.92
C ASN A 673 -34.27 -7.05 -31.83
N GLY A 674 -34.12 -5.77 -31.47
CA GLY A 674 -34.63 -4.62 -32.23
C GLY A 674 -36.15 -4.43 -32.22
N GLU A 675 -36.90 -5.18 -31.40
CA GLU A 675 -38.38 -5.15 -31.41
C GLU A 675 -38.97 -3.77 -31.07
N VAL A 676 -38.32 -3.04 -30.15
CA VAL A 676 -38.81 -1.73 -29.69
C VAL A 676 -38.70 -0.69 -30.81
N GLU A 677 -37.54 -0.63 -31.48
CA GLU A 677 -37.35 0.32 -32.58
C GLU A 677 -38.28 -0.01 -33.76
N GLU A 678 -38.41 -1.29 -34.10
CA GLU A 678 -39.33 -1.74 -35.16
C GLU A 678 -40.79 -1.42 -34.81
N CYS A 679 -41.17 -1.56 -33.53
CA CYS A 679 -42.49 -1.12 -33.07
C CYS A 679 -42.67 0.39 -33.22
N LEU A 680 -41.67 1.21 -32.90
CA LEU A 680 -41.74 2.66 -33.03
C LEU A 680 -41.88 3.09 -34.50
N LYS A 681 -41.11 2.48 -35.42
CA LYS A 681 -41.26 2.67 -36.88
C LYS A 681 -42.70 2.37 -37.32
N ASN A 682 -43.24 1.24 -36.89
CA ASN A 682 -44.63 0.86 -37.19
C ASN A 682 -45.69 1.76 -36.54
N ALA A 683 -45.43 2.26 -35.32
CA ALA A 683 -46.30 3.18 -34.62
C ALA A 683 -46.36 4.55 -35.30
N LEU A 684 -45.23 5.01 -35.85
CA LEU A 684 -45.15 6.24 -36.65
C LEU A 684 -46.02 6.11 -37.91
N LEU A 685 -45.87 5.01 -38.67
CA LEU A 685 -46.67 4.73 -39.87
C LEU A 685 -48.18 4.72 -39.58
N LYS A 686 -48.56 4.19 -38.41
CA LYS A 686 -49.97 4.13 -37.94
C LYS A 686 -50.43 5.42 -37.25
N ARG A 687 -49.60 6.48 -37.22
CA ARG A 687 -49.86 7.78 -36.55
C ARG A 687 -50.23 7.64 -35.07
N LYS A 688 -49.60 6.70 -34.37
CA LYS A 688 -49.83 6.42 -32.95
C LYS A 688 -48.87 7.17 -32.01
N ILE A 689 -47.76 7.68 -32.53
CA ILE A 689 -46.80 8.48 -31.74
C ILE A 689 -47.40 9.87 -31.48
N VAL A 690 -47.46 10.27 -30.21
CA VAL A 690 -48.06 11.54 -29.78
C VAL A 690 -46.99 12.63 -29.65
N SER A 691 -45.81 12.30 -29.13
CA SER A 691 -44.70 13.24 -29.02
C SER A 691 -44.15 13.61 -30.40
N ALA A 692 -44.21 14.90 -30.75
CA ALA A 692 -43.62 15.42 -31.97
C ALA A 692 -42.08 15.27 -31.98
N GLU A 693 -41.46 15.27 -30.80
CA GLU A 693 -40.01 15.08 -30.64
C GLU A 693 -39.63 13.62 -30.90
N CYS A 694 -40.38 12.67 -30.31
CA CYS A 694 -40.20 11.25 -30.58
C CYS A 694 -40.45 10.92 -32.06
N ALA A 695 -41.54 11.44 -32.64
CA ALA A 695 -41.86 11.21 -34.04
C ALA A 695 -40.73 11.69 -34.96
N ARG A 696 -40.13 12.84 -34.66
CA ARG A 696 -38.98 13.37 -35.42
C ARG A 696 -37.76 12.46 -35.30
N GLU A 697 -37.46 11.97 -34.11
CA GLU A 697 -36.34 11.04 -33.90
C GLU A 697 -36.53 9.74 -34.69
N VAL A 698 -37.73 9.15 -34.65
CA VAL A 698 -38.03 7.92 -35.41
C VAL A 698 -37.95 8.16 -36.92
N VAL A 699 -38.35 9.33 -37.42
CA VAL A 699 -38.15 9.70 -38.83
C VAL A 699 -36.66 9.76 -39.17
N GLN A 700 -35.84 10.36 -38.31
CA GLN A 700 -34.40 10.46 -38.53
C GLN A 700 -33.72 9.08 -38.57
N ILE A 701 -34.16 8.15 -37.72
CA ILE A 701 -33.71 6.76 -37.77
C ILE A 701 -34.05 6.13 -39.13
N ILE A 702 -35.27 6.33 -39.65
CA ILE A 702 -35.64 5.81 -40.98
C ILE A 702 -34.76 6.42 -42.08
N GLU A 703 -34.52 7.74 -42.05
CA GLU A 703 -33.61 8.40 -43.00
C GLU A 703 -32.18 7.85 -42.92
N GLU A 704 -31.68 7.51 -41.73
CA GLU A 704 -30.37 6.86 -41.56
C GLU A 704 -30.32 5.49 -42.24
N THR A 705 -31.39 4.70 -42.11
CA THR A 705 -31.50 3.38 -42.75
C THR A 705 -31.59 3.45 -44.28
N GLU A 706 -32.11 4.54 -44.84
CA GLU A 706 -32.17 4.77 -46.30
C GLU A 706 -30.78 5.03 -46.91
N ILE A 707 -29.87 5.61 -46.13
CA ILE A 707 -28.49 5.86 -46.57
C ILE A 707 -27.67 4.58 -46.55
N ASP A 708 -27.73 3.83 -45.44
CA ASP A 708 -27.02 2.56 -45.31
C ASP A 708 -27.90 1.49 -44.67
N ILE A 709 -28.17 0.43 -45.43
CA ILE A 709 -28.97 -0.70 -44.97
C ILE A 709 -28.31 -1.44 -43.80
N GLU A 710 -26.98 -1.35 -43.65
CA GLU A 710 -26.26 -1.97 -42.54
C GLU A 710 -26.60 -1.33 -41.18
N ALA A 711 -27.14 -0.10 -41.18
CA ALA A 711 -27.65 0.56 -39.99
C ALA A 711 -28.93 -0.11 -39.45
N ASP A 712 -29.65 -0.88 -40.27
CA ASP A 712 -30.83 -1.67 -39.87
C ASP A 712 -30.58 -3.18 -40.06
N PRO A 713 -30.10 -3.88 -39.02
CA PRO A 713 -29.78 -5.31 -39.12
C PRO A 713 -31.01 -6.20 -39.32
N LEU A 714 -32.23 -5.75 -39.01
CA LEU A 714 -33.45 -6.53 -39.28
C LEU A 714 -33.83 -6.42 -40.75
N LEU A 715 -33.76 -5.21 -41.32
CA LEU A 715 -33.98 -4.98 -42.74
C LEU A 715 -32.88 -5.62 -43.60
N GLU A 716 -31.61 -5.49 -43.21
CA GLU A 716 -30.47 -6.13 -43.86
C GLU A 716 -30.69 -7.65 -43.97
N ARG A 717 -31.13 -8.30 -42.90
CA ARG A 717 -31.44 -9.75 -42.88
C ARG A 717 -32.63 -10.09 -43.77
N ALA A 718 -33.67 -9.27 -43.78
CA ALA A 718 -34.85 -9.47 -44.63
C ALA A 718 -34.51 -9.36 -46.12
N CYS A 719 -33.61 -8.44 -46.47
CA CYS A 719 -33.19 -8.16 -47.85
C CYS A 719 -31.92 -8.92 -48.28
N ALA A 720 -31.34 -9.77 -47.44
CA ALA A 720 -30.03 -10.41 -47.66
C ALA A 720 -29.92 -11.14 -49.01
N LEU A 721 -30.96 -11.84 -49.44
CA LEU A 721 -30.98 -12.54 -50.73
C LEU A 721 -30.98 -11.59 -51.92
N ASP A 722 -31.70 -10.47 -51.82
CA ASP A 722 -31.77 -9.46 -52.86
C ASP A 722 -30.46 -8.66 -52.94
N LEU A 723 -29.85 -8.32 -51.80
CA LEU A 723 -28.53 -7.72 -51.73
C LEU A 723 -27.47 -8.59 -52.42
N LEU A 724 -27.45 -9.90 -52.15
CA LEU A 724 -26.52 -10.83 -52.80
C LEU A 724 -26.74 -10.96 -54.31
N LYS A 725 -27.97 -10.76 -54.79
CA LYS A 725 -28.35 -10.95 -56.18
C LYS A 725 -28.15 -9.68 -57.02
N TYR A 726 -28.51 -8.52 -56.49
CA TYR A 726 -28.57 -7.26 -57.23
C TYR A 726 -27.44 -6.27 -56.86
N CYS A 727 -26.81 -6.41 -55.68
CA CYS A 727 -25.80 -5.48 -55.17
C CYS A 727 -24.38 -6.08 -55.12
N LYS A 728 -24.09 -7.06 -55.98
CA LYS A 728 -22.86 -7.89 -55.92
C LYS A 728 -21.55 -7.14 -56.19
N ASP A 729 -21.61 -6.00 -56.89
CA ASP A 729 -20.45 -5.19 -57.30
C ASP A 729 -20.21 -3.96 -56.40
N LEU A 730 -21.03 -3.76 -55.37
CA LEU A 730 -20.88 -2.68 -54.39
C LEU A 730 -19.98 -3.14 -53.25
N GLU A 731 -18.93 -2.37 -52.92
CA GLU A 731 -18.10 -2.62 -51.73
C GLU A 731 -18.99 -2.57 -50.46
N HIS A 732 -18.88 -3.58 -49.58
CA HIS A 732 -19.47 -3.50 -48.23
C HIS A 732 -18.99 -2.23 -47.51
N GLY A 733 -19.91 -1.49 -46.88
CA GLY A 733 -19.64 -0.18 -46.27
C GLY A 733 -19.68 1.03 -47.23
N ALA A 734 -20.04 0.87 -48.50
CA ALA A 734 -20.41 2.01 -49.35
C ALA A 734 -21.93 2.19 -49.30
N GLY A 735 -22.42 3.13 -48.47
CA GLY A 735 -23.84 3.46 -48.22
C GLY A 735 -24.68 3.80 -49.47
N ARG A 736 -24.90 2.81 -50.34
CA ARG A 736 -25.61 2.90 -51.62
C ARG A 736 -26.42 1.64 -51.95
N SER A 737 -26.66 0.78 -50.97
CA SER A 737 -27.32 -0.51 -51.21
C SER A 737 -28.81 -0.38 -51.50
N ILE A 738 -29.49 0.70 -51.07
CA ILE A 738 -30.94 0.88 -51.27
C ILE A 738 -31.28 1.58 -52.59
N ILE A 739 -30.43 2.45 -53.14
CA ILE A 739 -30.71 3.13 -54.42
C ILE A 739 -30.71 2.14 -55.61
N SER A 740 -30.28 0.90 -55.39
CA SER A 740 -30.21 -0.17 -56.39
C SER A 740 -31.37 -1.17 -56.32
N LEU A 741 -32.28 -1.02 -55.33
CA LEU A 741 -33.52 -1.80 -55.12
C LEU A 741 -34.73 -0.96 -55.52
#